data_AF-A0A7Y4UFZ8-F1
#
_entry.id   AF-A0A7Y4UFZ8-F1
#
_cell.length_a   1.000
_cell.length_b   1.000
_cell.length_c   1.000
_cell.angle_alpha   90.00
_cell.angle_beta   90.00
_cell.angle_gamma   90.00
#
_symmetry.space_group_name_H-M   'P 1'
#
loop_
_entity.id
_entity.type
_entity.pdbx_description
1 polymer ?
#
loop_
_entity_poly.entity_id
_entity_poly.type
_entity_poly.pdbx_seq_one_letter_code
_entity_poly.pdbx_strand_id
1 'polypeptide(L)'
;MNKRRWQFIGLTCGIFISLALFPFVQQAQNQQAQPGRPAPTPTPTPTLGLEQGYLEFDTPDFTLKLVKASQTIAALLPKGGNGFDFTPADRLERRASDGHFHLGDLTMRVRKGNAGEWKEYSTTTARKPVNALAASGATLAAADLSPTLPEDCPVQITRSWVVENSKLALRYELKNKTSEPITIGALGIPLGFNNHITGRNLQQSHEICSFADPYLGQDAGYLQVTRLSGKGPALVVVPENKTPFEAYQLLSEPVRPNQTFEGTFAWMAHSLGYAENEWKGVEQWNAPTSATLAPNASRTYGVRFLVSNEIRNIEQTLAANQRPVAVGIPGYVLPQDIEGKLFLNAKSKVAQITAEPANAITIREDKPTKQGWRAYTLRGNTWGRARLLVKYADSNQQSISYYVIKPAAQAVADLGNFLMTKQWFVDANDPFRRSPSVMSYDREADKIVAQDSRVWIAGLGDEGGSGSWLAAAMKQFGQPKRDELAKYEQFIDGVLWGGLQYKEGANKYGVRKSLLFYSPQDVPNFQYDPALNWTTWTSWKKADAESIGRGYNYPHVVAAYWAMYRVARNHEGLVRNHPWDWYLEQAYQTTKFTFSRNAANNRRRVGYVELGLMDGDIFLNVLQDLKREGWTEKANDVESLMRERTERWRKEAYPFGSEMAWDSTGQEEVYAWCNYFGYDDKAEVSLNSIIGYMPTVPHWGYNGNARRYWDFLYGGKIRRIERQLHHYGSGLNAIPVLSHYRKHPDDDYLLRIGYGGTLGALTNIDREGFASVAFHSFPATLKWDAYSGDYGPNFFGHALNTGTYVINHPEFGWQTFGGNLKRAGDWVKVTPLDSLRMRVFIAPRGLWLTLDAGRFEAVELNAKTGAVRVGLASATAETPQVRLRIEQPAPIAGVGSYRLREQLKQEREAFVIPLKSGKTWVEMNGAR
;
A
#
# COMPACT_ATOMS: atom_id res chain seq x y z
N MET A 1 -62.79 -64.56 0.63
CA MET A 1 -63.62 -64.90 1.79
C MET A 1 -63.73 -63.71 2.74
N ASN A 2 -64.96 -63.28 3.04
CA ASN A 2 -65.42 -62.71 4.32
C ASN A 2 -64.39 -62.38 5.42
N LYS A 3 -64.17 -61.08 5.73
CA LYS A 3 -64.92 -60.32 6.79
C LYS A 3 -64.36 -58.89 7.06
N ARG A 4 -65.28 -57.90 7.13
CA ARG A 4 -65.35 -56.76 8.12
C ARG A 4 -64.14 -55.81 8.20
N ARG A 5 -64.17 -54.49 7.88
CA ARG A 5 -65.10 -53.37 8.21
C ARG A 5 -65.50 -53.36 9.71
N TRP A 6 -65.24 -52.30 10.48
CA TRP A 6 -65.98 -51.02 10.52
C TRP A 6 -64.98 -49.86 10.86
N GLN A 7 -64.98 -48.71 10.17
CA GLN A 7 -65.81 -47.48 10.39
C GLN A 7 -65.45 -46.73 11.69
N PHE A 8 -65.46 -45.39 11.81
CA PHE A 8 -65.74 -44.22 10.93
C PHE A 8 -65.17 -42.95 11.67
N ILE A 9 -65.00 -41.72 11.16
CA ILE A 9 -65.23 -41.03 9.86
C ILE A 9 -64.23 -39.83 9.79
N GLY A 10 -64.12 -39.08 8.67
CA GLY A 10 -63.58 -37.70 8.72
C GLY A 10 -62.57 -37.25 7.64
N LEU A 11 -62.98 -37.33 6.36
CA LEU A 11 -62.87 -36.28 5.31
C LEU A 11 -61.66 -35.30 5.30
N THR A 12 -61.00 -35.01 4.16
CA THR A 12 -61.08 -35.59 2.79
C THR A 12 -59.87 -35.17 1.93
N CYS A 13 -59.63 -35.96 0.87
CA CYS A 13 -58.95 -35.59 -0.39
C CYS A 13 -57.43 -35.28 -0.39
N GLY A 14 -56.68 -36.16 -1.06
CA GLY A 14 -55.49 -35.78 -1.84
C GLY A 14 -55.89 -35.05 -3.15
N ILE A 15 -55.09 -35.04 -4.21
CA ILE A 15 -54.01 -35.95 -4.61
C ILE A 15 -52.86 -35.16 -5.27
N PHE A 16 -51.66 -35.75 -5.20
CA PHE A 16 -50.42 -35.37 -5.91
C PHE A 16 -50.61 -34.76 -7.32
N ILE A 17 -49.82 -33.71 -7.60
CA ILE A 17 -49.00 -33.62 -8.81
C ILE A 17 -47.62 -33.06 -8.40
N SER A 18 -46.57 -33.57 -9.04
CA SER A 18 -45.16 -33.25 -8.79
C SER A 18 -44.77 -31.83 -9.23
N LEU A 19 -43.99 -31.12 -8.40
CA LEU A 19 -43.25 -29.92 -8.81
C LEU A 19 -41.89 -29.88 -8.10
N ALA A 20 -40.84 -29.56 -8.86
CA ALA A 20 -39.46 -29.55 -8.37
C ALA A 20 -39.24 -28.40 -7.37
N LEU A 21 -38.80 -28.74 -6.16
CA LEU A 21 -38.41 -27.76 -5.15
C LEU A 21 -36.89 -27.56 -5.18
N PHE A 22 -36.47 -26.48 -5.84
CA PHE A 22 -35.16 -25.88 -5.59
C PHE A 22 -35.06 -25.51 -4.09
N PRO A 23 -33.98 -25.86 -3.38
CA PRO A 23 -33.73 -25.30 -2.07
C PRO A 23 -33.40 -23.81 -2.24
N PHE A 24 -34.29 -22.94 -1.76
CA PHE A 24 -34.03 -21.51 -1.68
C PHE A 24 -32.77 -21.29 -0.83
N VAL A 25 -31.67 -20.94 -1.49
CA VAL A 25 -30.47 -20.43 -0.81
C VAL A 25 -30.81 -19.01 -0.33
N GLN A 26 -31.34 -18.93 0.90
CA GLN A 26 -31.44 -17.68 1.63
C GLN A 26 -30.01 -17.19 1.96
N GLN A 27 -29.38 -16.54 0.97
CA GLN A 27 -28.24 -15.68 1.23
C GLN A 27 -28.70 -14.59 2.20
N ALA A 28 -28.24 -14.67 3.45
CA ALA A 28 -28.37 -13.59 4.40
C ALA A 28 -27.50 -12.42 3.91
N GLN A 29 -28.07 -11.59 3.03
CA GLN A 29 -27.53 -10.27 2.74
C GLN A 29 -27.57 -9.47 4.03
N ASN A 30 -26.42 -9.35 4.71
CA ASN A 30 -26.21 -8.36 5.76
C ASN A 30 -26.19 -6.96 5.13
N GLN A 31 -27.35 -6.49 4.66
CA GLN A 31 -27.62 -5.07 4.54
C GLN A 31 -27.79 -4.52 5.95
N GLN A 32 -26.67 -4.25 6.63
CA GLN A 32 -26.69 -3.35 7.78
C GLN A 32 -27.18 -1.98 7.28
N ALA A 33 -28.18 -1.43 7.97
CA ALA A 33 -29.03 -0.39 7.42
C ALA A 33 -28.25 0.89 7.07
N GLN A 34 -28.19 1.22 5.78
CA GLN A 34 -28.03 2.61 5.39
C GLN A 34 -29.33 3.36 5.75
N PRO A 35 -29.27 4.48 6.48
CA PRO A 35 -30.45 5.32 6.68
C PRO A 35 -30.91 5.87 5.34
N GLY A 36 -32.19 5.64 4.99
CA GLY A 36 -32.91 6.28 3.90
C GLY A 36 -32.17 6.40 2.56
N ARG A 37 -32.40 5.47 1.64
CA ARG A 37 -32.07 5.67 0.21
C ARG A 37 -32.66 7.02 -0.22
N PRO A 38 -31.85 8.02 -0.63
CA PRO A 38 -32.39 9.24 -1.20
C PRO A 38 -33.26 8.88 -2.39
N ALA A 39 -34.33 9.66 -2.64
CA ALA A 39 -35.02 9.57 -3.93
C ALA A 39 -33.99 9.70 -5.06
N PRO A 40 -34.09 8.93 -6.15
CA PRO A 40 -33.10 9.00 -7.22
C PRO A 40 -32.93 10.45 -7.67
N THR A 41 -31.73 11.00 -7.49
CA THR A 41 -31.39 12.31 -8.05
C THR A 41 -31.70 12.23 -9.54
N PRO A 42 -32.46 13.18 -10.12
CA PRO A 42 -32.80 13.11 -11.54
C PRO A 42 -31.53 12.91 -12.35
N THR A 43 -31.51 11.90 -13.24
CA THR A 43 -30.36 11.66 -14.11
C THR A 43 -30.07 12.96 -14.86
N PRO A 44 -28.92 13.61 -14.64
CA PRO A 44 -28.67 14.91 -15.24
C PRO A 44 -28.71 14.79 -16.76
N THR A 45 -29.26 15.81 -17.43
CA THR A 45 -29.38 15.82 -18.89
C THR A 45 -28.01 15.53 -19.54
N PRO A 46 -27.90 14.55 -20.45
CA PRO A 46 -26.65 14.27 -21.12
C PRO A 46 -26.30 15.43 -22.08
N THR A 47 -25.06 15.91 -21.99
CA THR A 47 -24.52 17.03 -22.77
C THR A 47 -23.27 16.66 -23.57
N LEU A 48 -22.74 15.44 -23.39
CA LEU A 48 -21.56 14.92 -24.08
C LEU A 48 -21.80 14.62 -25.58
N GLY A 49 -23.06 14.52 -26.02
CA GLY A 49 -23.45 14.34 -27.41
C GLY A 49 -23.27 12.89 -27.92
N LEU A 50 -23.57 11.89 -27.09
CA LEU A 50 -23.42 10.47 -27.43
C LEU A 50 -24.35 10.03 -28.57
N GLU A 51 -25.49 10.68 -28.72
CA GLU A 51 -26.47 10.46 -29.80
C GLU A 51 -25.92 10.80 -31.19
N GLN A 52 -24.83 11.56 -31.28
CA GLN A 52 -24.14 11.89 -32.53
C GLN A 52 -23.14 10.81 -32.96
N GLY A 53 -22.99 9.74 -32.15
CA GLY A 53 -22.12 8.60 -32.41
C GLY A 53 -20.64 8.86 -32.14
N TYR A 54 -19.80 8.03 -32.74
CA TYR A 54 -18.36 7.99 -32.46
C TYR A 54 -17.53 8.16 -33.74
N LEU A 55 -16.31 8.67 -33.59
CA LEU A 55 -15.23 8.52 -34.55
C LEU A 55 -14.35 7.36 -34.08
N GLU A 56 -14.14 6.35 -34.94
CA GLU A 56 -13.32 5.18 -34.62
C GLU A 56 -12.05 5.20 -35.45
N PHE A 57 -10.91 4.96 -34.80
CA PHE A 57 -9.59 4.96 -35.41
C PHE A 57 -8.82 3.72 -34.96
N ASP A 58 -8.17 3.06 -35.92
CA ASP A 58 -7.19 2.02 -35.60
C ASP A 58 -5.78 2.61 -35.66
N THR A 59 -5.05 2.47 -34.56
CA THR A 59 -3.68 2.96 -34.41
C THR A 59 -2.75 1.78 -34.08
N PRO A 60 -1.43 1.92 -34.23
CA PRO A 60 -0.49 0.83 -33.98
C PRO A 60 -0.60 0.21 -32.57
N ASP A 61 -0.83 1.05 -31.56
CA ASP A 61 -0.89 0.63 -30.15
C ASP A 61 -2.33 0.47 -29.61
N PHE A 62 -3.34 1.09 -30.24
CA PHE A 62 -4.73 1.14 -29.74
C PHE A 62 -5.79 1.07 -30.82
N THR A 63 -6.96 0.53 -30.48
CA THR A 63 -8.23 0.88 -31.14
C THR A 63 -8.88 1.99 -30.31
N LEU A 64 -9.04 3.17 -30.91
CA LEU A 64 -9.46 4.42 -30.27
C LEU A 64 -10.87 4.79 -30.72
N LYS A 65 -11.75 5.13 -29.77
CA LYS A 65 -13.04 5.76 -30.06
C LYS A 65 -13.14 7.14 -29.43
N LEU A 66 -13.50 8.15 -30.21
CA LEU A 66 -13.83 9.49 -29.74
C LEU A 66 -15.34 9.72 -29.86
N VAL A 67 -15.97 10.38 -28.88
CA VAL A 67 -17.35 10.86 -29.05
C VAL A 67 -17.36 11.93 -30.16
N LYS A 68 -18.22 11.81 -31.16
CA LYS A 68 -18.18 12.67 -32.35
C LYS A 68 -18.42 14.15 -32.02
N ALA A 69 -19.35 14.41 -31.10
CA ALA A 69 -19.74 15.76 -30.69
C ALA A 69 -18.63 16.49 -29.91
N SER A 70 -17.98 15.83 -28.94
CA SER A 70 -16.98 16.46 -28.07
C SER A 70 -15.53 16.23 -28.50
N GLN A 71 -15.27 15.24 -29.36
CA GLN A 71 -13.96 14.62 -29.66
C GLN A 71 -13.13 14.28 -28.40
N THR A 72 -13.76 13.97 -27.27
CA THR A 72 -13.11 13.32 -26.11
C THR A 72 -13.11 11.80 -26.29
N ILE A 73 -12.18 11.08 -25.65
CA ILE A 73 -12.17 9.61 -25.70
C ILE A 73 -13.46 9.04 -25.09
N ALA A 74 -14.09 8.14 -25.84
CA ALA A 74 -15.09 7.20 -25.33
C ALA A 74 -14.42 5.90 -24.86
N ALA A 75 -13.51 5.35 -25.67
CA ALA A 75 -12.85 4.06 -25.45
C ALA A 75 -11.37 4.07 -25.90
N LEU A 76 -10.47 3.45 -25.13
CA LEU A 76 -9.03 3.33 -25.42
C LEU A 76 -8.56 1.90 -25.16
N LEU A 77 -8.74 1.03 -26.16
CA LEU A 77 -8.42 -0.40 -26.07
C LEU A 77 -6.99 -0.64 -26.59
N PRO A 78 -6.03 -1.13 -25.78
CA PRO A 78 -4.70 -1.45 -26.26
C PRO A 78 -4.70 -2.72 -27.12
N LYS A 79 -3.82 -2.78 -28.13
CA LYS A 79 -3.52 -4.03 -28.84
C LYS A 79 -2.96 -5.05 -27.83
N GLY A 80 -3.38 -6.30 -27.94
CA GLY A 80 -3.06 -7.35 -26.96
C GLY A 80 -3.84 -7.27 -25.63
N GLY A 81 -4.76 -6.31 -25.47
CA GLY A 81 -5.56 -6.15 -24.25
C GLY A 81 -6.72 -7.14 -24.05
N ASN A 82 -7.01 -8.02 -25.00
CA ASN A 82 -8.14 -8.96 -24.98
C ASN A 82 -9.50 -8.30 -24.65
N GLY A 83 -9.77 -7.15 -25.27
CA GLY A 83 -11.01 -6.38 -25.06
C GLY A 83 -11.02 -5.50 -23.81
N PHE A 84 -9.93 -5.46 -23.03
CA PHE A 84 -9.76 -4.49 -21.95
C PHE A 84 -9.78 -3.05 -22.50
N ASP A 85 -10.37 -2.14 -21.72
CA ASP A 85 -10.41 -0.70 -22.00
C ASP A 85 -9.85 0.06 -20.79
N PHE A 86 -8.95 1.01 -21.02
CA PHE A 86 -8.44 1.86 -19.96
C PHE A 86 -9.49 2.87 -19.45
N THR A 87 -10.49 3.24 -20.27
CA THR A 87 -11.51 4.23 -19.90
C THR A 87 -12.75 3.59 -19.24
N PRO A 88 -13.57 4.36 -18.50
CA PRO A 88 -14.87 3.89 -18.02
C PRO A 88 -15.93 3.89 -19.13
N ALA A 89 -15.65 3.30 -20.29
CA ALA A 89 -16.55 3.24 -21.45
C ALA A 89 -17.92 2.59 -21.09
N ASP A 90 -17.91 1.55 -20.25
CA ASP A 90 -19.12 0.89 -19.73
C ASP A 90 -19.98 1.79 -18.82
N ARG A 91 -19.47 2.97 -18.45
CA ARG A 91 -20.15 3.98 -17.63
C ARG A 91 -20.40 5.29 -18.38
N LEU A 92 -20.10 5.36 -19.68
CA LEU A 92 -20.07 6.62 -20.43
C LEU A 92 -21.41 7.36 -20.40
N GLU A 93 -22.54 6.65 -20.56
CA GLU A 93 -23.90 7.20 -20.46
C GLU A 93 -24.16 7.87 -19.09
N ARG A 94 -23.67 7.27 -18.01
CA ARG A 94 -23.83 7.80 -16.64
C ARG A 94 -22.89 8.98 -16.34
N ARG A 95 -21.88 9.18 -17.19
CA ARG A 95 -20.89 10.26 -17.13
C ARG A 95 -21.07 11.26 -18.30
N ALA A 96 -22.24 11.26 -18.93
CA ALA A 96 -22.52 12.04 -20.14
C ALA A 96 -22.97 13.49 -19.87
N SER A 97 -23.19 13.89 -18.62
CA SER A 97 -23.58 15.26 -18.26
C SER A 97 -22.39 16.19 -18.05
N ASP A 98 -22.68 17.48 -17.93
CA ASP A 98 -21.73 18.51 -17.46
C ASP A 98 -21.11 18.13 -16.10
N GLY A 99 -19.90 18.66 -15.87
CA GLY A 99 -19.08 18.41 -14.68
C GLY A 99 -18.32 17.07 -14.66
N HIS A 100 -18.72 16.06 -15.44
CA HIS A 100 -17.93 14.84 -15.60
C HIS A 100 -16.72 15.09 -16.51
N PHE A 101 -15.55 14.55 -16.16
CA PHE A 101 -14.32 14.68 -16.97
C PHE A 101 -14.04 13.42 -17.79
N HIS A 102 -13.53 13.63 -19.01
CA HIS A 102 -13.10 12.59 -19.94
C HIS A 102 -11.70 12.91 -20.49
N LEU A 103 -10.98 11.89 -20.95
CA LEU A 103 -9.68 12.08 -21.61
C LEU A 103 -9.87 12.95 -22.87
N GLY A 104 -9.19 14.08 -22.93
CA GLY A 104 -9.36 15.09 -23.98
C GLY A 104 -10.06 16.38 -23.52
N ASP A 105 -10.62 16.44 -22.31
CA ASP A 105 -11.04 17.71 -21.68
C ASP A 105 -9.82 18.54 -21.23
N LEU A 106 -10.05 19.78 -20.78
CA LEU A 106 -9.00 20.63 -20.23
C LEU A 106 -9.56 21.54 -19.13
N THR A 107 -8.78 21.74 -18.06
CA THR A 107 -9.02 22.76 -17.02
C THR A 107 -7.87 23.76 -17.02
N MET A 108 -8.17 25.03 -16.70
CA MET A 108 -7.15 26.07 -16.59
C MET A 108 -7.54 27.18 -15.62
N ARG A 109 -6.54 27.81 -15.02
CA ARG A 109 -6.68 29.09 -14.30
C ARG A 109 -5.80 30.13 -14.95
N VAL A 110 -6.37 31.29 -15.27
CA VAL A 110 -5.67 32.38 -15.95
C VAL A 110 -5.94 33.73 -15.28
N ARG A 111 -4.99 34.66 -15.39
CA ARG A 111 -5.17 36.07 -15.03
C ARG A 111 -4.57 36.99 -16.09
N LYS A 112 -5.00 38.25 -16.13
CA LYS A 112 -4.36 39.28 -16.96
C LYS A 112 -3.04 39.70 -16.31
N GLY A 113 -1.97 39.81 -17.11
CA GLY A 113 -0.63 40.13 -16.59
C GLY A 113 -0.19 39.18 -15.48
N ASN A 114 0.45 39.74 -14.45
CA ASN A 114 1.08 38.97 -13.37
C ASN A 114 0.41 39.15 -11.99
N ALA A 115 -0.69 39.90 -11.88
CA ALA A 115 -1.36 40.22 -10.63
C ALA A 115 -2.90 40.18 -10.77
N GLY A 116 -3.61 40.11 -9.65
CA GLY A 116 -5.07 39.97 -9.61
C GLY A 116 -5.55 38.52 -9.49
N GLU A 117 -6.87 38.36 -9.45
CA GLU A 117 -7.53 37.07 -9.19
C GLU A 117 -7.38 36.07 -10.35
N TRP A 118 -7.33 34.79 -9.99
CA TRP A 118 -7.34 33.68 -10.93
C TRP A 118 -8.76 33.39 -11.39
N LYS A 119 -9.04 33.54 -12.69
CA LYS A 119 -10.28 33.05 -13.31
C LYS A 119 -10.11 31.58 -13.74
N GLU A 120 -11.04 30.73 -13.33
CA GLU A 120 -11.07 29.32 -13.71
C GLU A 120 -11.96 29.09 -14.94
N TYR A 121 -11.48 28.23 -15.84
CA TYR A 121 -12.19 27.81 -17.05
C TYR A 121 -12.02 26.29 -17.24
N SER A 122 -13.09 25.62 -17.66
CA SER A 122 -13.09 24.17 -17.93
C SER A 122 -13.97 23.86 -19.14
N THR A 123 -13.54 22.90 -19.97
CA THR A 123 -14.34 22.38 -21.11
C THR A 123 -15.53 21.52 -20.66
N THR A 124 -15.68 21.29 -19.35
CA THR A 124 -16.72 20.43 -18.75
C THR A 124 -17.86 21.18 -18.08
N THR A 125 -17.73 22.50 -17.87
CA THR A 125 -18.70 23.30 -17.10
C THR A 125 -20.05 23.44 -17.81
N ALA A 126 -20.03 23.63 -19.14
CA ALA A 126 -21.22 23.75 -19.98
C ALA A 126 -20.89 23.19 -21.37
N ARG A 127 -21.05 21.87 -21.55
CA ARG A 127 -20.62 21.19 -22.77
C ARG A 127 -21.49 21.57 -23.96
N LYS A 128 -20.85 21.69 -25.11
CA LYS A 128 -21.46 21.85 -26.43
C LYS A 128 -20.64 21.05 -27.44
N PRO A 129 -21.21 20.69 -28.61
CA PRO A 129 -20.41 20.16 -29.71
C PRO A 129 -19.24 21.08 -30.06
N VAL A 130 -18.06 20.51 -30.28
CA VAL A 130 -16.85 21.26 -30.64
C VAL A 130 -16.82 21.58 -32.13
N ASN A 131 -16.13 22.65 -32.50
CA ASN A 131 -15.96 23.02 -33.90
C ASN A 131 -14.87 22.14 -34.52
N ALA A 132 -15.25 21.04 -35.17
CA ALA A 132 -14.32 20.13 -35.83
C ALA A 132 -13.51 20.85 -36.93
N LEU A 133 -12.19 20.64 -36.91
CA LEU A 133 -11.23 21.17 -37.87
C LEU A 133 -10.80 20.07 -38.85
N ALA A 134 -10.30 20.47 -40.02
CA ALA A 134 -9.79 19.52 -41.01
C ALA A 134 -8.61 18.70 -40.45
N ALA A 135 -8.76 17.38 -40.43
CA ALA A 135 -7.73 16.44 -40.04
C ALA A 135 -7.05 15.86 -41.30
N SER A 136 -5.72 15.74 -41.28
CA SER A 136 -4.94 15.16 -42.39
C SER A 136 -3.58 14.65 -41.90
N GLY A 137 -2.96 13.76 -42.67
CA GLY A 137 -1.66 13.18 -42.36
C GLY A 137 -1.67 12.42 -41.02
N ALA A 138 -0.84 12.87 -40.07
CA ALA A 138 -0.73 12.28 -38.74
C ALA A 138 -1.90 12.63 -37.78
N THR A 139 -2.75 13.60 -38.14
CA THR A 139 -3.87 14.04 -37.30
C THR A 139 -5.10 13.17 -37.54
N LEU A 140 -5.58 12.50 -36.50
CA LEU A 140 -6.80 11.68 -36.51
C LEU A 140 -8.05 12.56 -36.41
N ALA A 141 -8.03 13.51 -35.47
CA ALA A 141 -9.11 14.45 -35.22
C ALA A 141 -8.57 15.75 -34.64
N ALA A 142 -9.15 16.89 -35.02
CA ALA A 142 -8.86 18.18 -34.44
C ALA A 142 -10.15 19.00 -34.24
N ALA A 143 -10.16 19.89 -33.26
CA ALA A 143 -11.27 20.80 -32.99
C ALA A 143 -10.85 22.07 -32.25
N ASP A 144 -11.56 23.16 -32.52
CA ASP A 144 -11.59 24.35 -31.66
C ASP A 144 -12.62 24.13 -30.53
N LEU A 145 -12.16 24.26 -29.29
CA LEU A 145 -12.94 24.01 -28.08
C LEU A 145 -13.73 25.23 -27.61
N SER A 146 -13.61 26.38 -28.27
CA SER A 146 -14.30 27.64 -27.90
C SER A 146 -15.81 27.50 -27.62
N PRO A 147 -16.60 26.64 -28.32
CA PRO A 147 -18.01 26.43 -27.98
C PRO A 147 -18.27 25.91 -26.55
N THR A 148 -17.29 25.23 -25.94
CA THR A 148 -17.36 24.65 -24.58
C THR A 148 -16.91 25.61 -23.48
N LEU A 149 -16.46 26.81 -23.84
CA LEU A 149 -15.91 27.83 -22.95
C LEU A 149 -16.84 29.06 -22.92
N PRO A 150 -16.89 29.82 -21.81
CA PRO A 150 -17.61 31.09 -21.77
C PRO A 150 -16.93 32.13 -22.67
N GLU A 151 -17.71 33.09 -23.17
CA GLU A 151 -17.27 34.09 -24.14
C GLU A 151 -16.09 34.94 -23.65
N ASP A 152 -16.05 35.23 -22.34
CA ASP A 152 -15.00 36.01 -21.67
C ASP A 152 -13.66 35.27 -21.52
N CYS A 153 -13.60 33.98 -21.84
CA CYS A 153 -12.38 33.19 -21.78
C CYS A 153 -11.30 33.81 -22.67
N PRO A 154 -10.11 34.20 -22.16
CA PRO A 154 -9.15 35.01 -22.91
C PRO A 154 -8.25 34.21 -23.86
N VAL A 155 -8.44 32.89 -23.95
CA VAL A 155 -7.72 32.01 -24.88
C VAL A 155 -8.66 31.36 -25.88
N GLN A 156 -8.16 31.15 -27.10
CA GLN A 156 -8.67 30.14 -28.02
C GLN A 156 -7.92 28.83 -27.77
N ILE A 157 -8.59 27.69 -27.84
CA ILE A 157 -7.98 26.38 -27.58
C ILE A 157 -8.28 25.43 -28.75
N THR A 158 -7.23 24.99 -29.43
CA THR A 158 -7.31 23.96 -30.45
C THR A 158 -6.76 22.65 -29.89
N ARG A 159 -7.57 21.59 -29.88
CA ARG A 159 -7.14 20.24 -29.51
C ARG A 159 -6.90 19.40 -30.76
N SER A 160 -5.88 18.54 -30.74
CA SER A 160 -5.65 17.52 -31.75
C SER A 160 -5.27 16.16 -31.14
N TRP A 161 -5.83 15.10 -31.73
CA TRP A 161 -5.40 13.72 -31.56
C TRP A 161 -4.51 13.34 -32.74
N VAL A 162 -3.26 12.97 -32.47
CA VAL A 162 -2.25 12.71 -33.51
C VAL A 162 -1.57 11.36 -33.28
N VAL A 163 -1.08 10.75 -34.36
CA VAL A 163 -0.20 9.57 -34.31
C VAL A 163 1.15 9.96 -34.90
N GLU A 164 2.15 10.16 -34.04
CA GLU A 164 3.52 10.51 -34.44
C GLU A 164 4.51 9.47 -33.91
N ASN A 165 5.46 9.06 -34.76
CA ASN A 165 6.38 7.95 -34.49
C ASN A 165 5.62 6.67 -34.03
N SER A 166 4.48 6.41 -34.67
CA SER A 166 3.53 5.32 -34.34
C SER A 166 2.89 5.39 -32.94
N LYS A 167 3.00 6.49 -32.21
CA LYS A 167 2.42 6.67 -30.86
C LYS A 167 1.30 7.71 -30.86
N LEU A 168 0.20 7.37 -30.19
CA LEU A 168 -0.93 8.26 -29.97
C LEU A 168 -0.51 9.40 -29.03
N ALA A 169 -0.81 10.64 -29.41
CA ALA A 169 -0.64 11.81 -28.56
C ALA A 169 -1.86 12.74 -28.63
N LEU A 170 -2.07 13.43 -27.51
CA LEU A 170 -3.09 14.44 -27.29
C LEU A 170 -2.40 15.78 -27.11
N ARG A 171 -2.76 16.77 -27.94
CA ARG A 171 -2.18 18.11 -27.90
C ARG A 171 -3.25 19.18 -27.78
N TYR A 172 -2.91 20.27 -27.09
CA TYR A 172 -3.69 21.49 -26.96
C TYR A 172 -2.80 22.67 -27.33
N GLU A 173 -3.15 23.43 -28.36
CA GLU A 173 -2.60 24.77 -28.58
C GLU A 173 -3.50 25.79 -27.91
N LEU A 174 -2.94 26.58 -26.99
CA LEU A 174 -3.61 27.70 -26.34
C LEU A 174 -3.08 28.99 -26.95
N LYS A 175 -3.95 29.78 -27.57
CA LYS A 175 -3.63 31.07 -28.17
C LYS A 175 -4.27 32.20 -27.38
N ASN A 176 -3.48 33.18 -26.95
CA ASN A 176 -4.01 34.40 -26.33
C ASN A 176 -4.72 35.26 -27.40
N LYS A 177 -6.04 35.41 -27.31
CA LYS A 177 -6.85 36.21 -28.26
C LYS A 177 -7.03 37.68 -27.83
N THR A 178 -6.34 38.12 -26.77
CA THR A 178 -6.42 39.48 -26.23
C THR A 178 -5.23 40.35 -26.64
N SER A 179 -5.37 41.67 -26.47
CA SER A 179 -4.31 42.66 -26.70
C SER A 179 -3.32 42.79 -25.52
N GLU A 180 -3.51 42.05 -24.44
CA GLU A 180 -2.71 42.11 -23.21
C GLU A 180 -2.03 40.75 -22.95
N PRO A 181 -0.87 40.70 -22.26
CA PRO A 181 -0.31 39.44 -21.82
C PRO A 181 -1.24 38.77 -20.80
N ILE A 182 -1.39 37.45 -20.90
CA ILE A 182 -2.12 36.63 -19.91
C ILE A 182 -1.14 35.68 -19.23
N THR A 183 -1.40 35.31 -17.99
CA THR A 183 -0.66 34.25 -17.29
C THR A 183 -1.57 33.06 -17.03
N ILE A 184 -1.14 31.87 -17.43
CA ILE A 184 -1.72 30.58 -17.05
C ILE A 184 -1.08 30.16 -15.73
N GLY A 185 -1.86 30.24 -14.64
CA GLY A 185 -1.46 29.82 -13.30
C GLY A 185 -1.75 28.34 -13.02
N ALA A 186 -2.74 27.75 -13.69
CA ALA A 186 -2.95 26.31 -13.65
C ALA A 186 -3.35 25.79 -15.04
N LEU A 187 -2.90 24.58 -15.37
CA LEU A 187 -3.32 23.85 -16.57
C LEU A 187 -3.40 22.36 -16.22
N GLY A 188 -4.61 21.81 -16.24
CA GLY A 188 -4.90 20.42 -15.90
C GLY A 188 -5.45 19.64 -17.09
N ILE A 189 -4.82 18.51 -17.44
CA ILE A 189 -5.35 17.53 -18.40
C ILE A 189 -6.02 16.40 -17.60
N PRO A 190 -7.35 16.24 -17.63
CA PRO A 190 -8.05 15.18 -16.90
C PRO A 190 -7.71 13.78 -17.41
N LEU A 191 -7.50 12.85 -16.47
CA LEU A 191 -7.04 11.48 -16.71
C LEU A 191 -8.10 10.46 -16.26
N GLY A 192 -9.22 10.42 -16.99
CA GLY A 192 -10.39 9.57 -16.71
C GLY A 192 -10.18 8.09 -17.05
N PHE A 193 -9.54 7.34 -16.15
CA PHE A 193 -9.35 5.89 -16.25
C PHE A 193 -10.37 5.09 -15.41
N ASN A 194 -10.57 3.80 -15.71
CA ASN A 194 -11.64 2.97 -15.15
C ASN A 194 -11.37 2.49 -13.71
N ASN A 195 -11.34 3.38 -12.72
CA ASN A 195 -11.29 3.04 -11.28
C ASN A 195 -12.69 2.89 -10.63
N HIS A 196 -13.75 2.73 -11.43
CA HIS A 196 -15.15 2.79 -10.97
C HIS A 196 -15.73 1.40 -10.65
N ILE A 197 -15.39 0.91 -9.47
CA ILE A 197 -15.69 -0.43 -8.94
C ILE A 197 -17.16 -0.57 -8.51
N THR A 198 -17.88 0.54 -8.30
CA THR A 198 -19.25 0.55 -7.77
C THR A 198 -20.20 -0.37 -8.55
N GLY A 199 -20.76 -1.37 -7.86
CA GLY A 199 -21.70 -2.33 -8.45
C GLY A 199 -21.05 -3.40 -9.35
N ARG A 200 -19.73 -3.57 -9.30
CA ARG A 200 -19.01 -4.74 -9.85
C ARG A 200 -18.74 -5.75 -8.73
N ASN A 201 -18.76 -7.04 -9.03
CA ASN A 201 -18.22 -8.06 -8.13
C ASN A 201 -16.66 -8.06 -8.17
N LEU A 202 -16.00 -8.84 -7.31
CA LEU A 202 -14.54 -8.85 -7.23
C LEU A 202 -13.88 -9.22 -8.58
N GLN A 203 -14.34 -10.30 -9.23
CA GLN A 203 -13.82 -10.72 -10.54
C GLN A 203 -13.97 -9.63 -11.60
N GLN A 204 -15.17 -9.07 -11.76
CA GLN A 204 -15.44 -7.96 -12.68
C GLN A 204 -14.56 -6.74 -12.38
N SER A 205 -14.25 -6.49 -11.11
CA SER A 205 -13.37 -5.39 -10.71
C SER A 205 -11.93 -5.62 -11.20
N HIS A 206 -11.36 -6.80 -10.99
CA HIS A 206 -10.00 -7.10 -11.45
C HIS A 206 -9.86 -7.23 -12.98
N GLU A 207 -10.95 -7.61 -13.67
CA GLU A 207 -10.96 -7.77 -15.13
C GLU A 207 -11.15 -6.44 -15.88
N ILE A 208 -12.01 -5.54 -15.36
CA ILE A 208 -12.47 -4.31 -16.06
C ILE A 208 -11.79 -3.04 -15.53
N CYS A 209 -11.37 -2.99 -14.25
CA CYS A 209 -10.81 -1.77 -13.68
C CYS A 209 -9.30 -1.61 -13.93
N SER A 210 -8.84 -0.36 -13.77
CA SER A 210 -7.42 -0.02 -13.58
C SER A 210 -7.21 1.01 -12.47
N PHE A 211 -5.98 1.04 -11.94
CA PHE A 211 -5.50 2.13 -11.09
C PHE A 211 -4.42 2.94 -11.80
N ALA A 212 -4.28 4.20 -11.40
CA ALA A 212 -3.32 5.15 -11.98
C ALA A 212 -2.41 5.75 -10.90
N ASP A 213 -1.09 5.64 -11.10
CA ASP A 213 -0.06 6.12 -10.17
C ASP A 213 0.90 7.13 -10.82
N PRO A 214 1.07 8.33 -10.22
CA PRO A 214 1.86 9.40 -10.79
C PRO A 214 3.33 9.34 -10.36
N TYR A 215 4.23 9.43 -11.33
CA TYR A 215 5.56 9.97 -11.12
C TYR A 215 5.55 11.48 -11.42
N LEU A 216 5.55 12.30 -10.37
CA LEU A 216 5.64 13.77 -10.42
C LEU A 216 7.05 14.27 -10.75
N GLY A 217 7.62 13.70 -11.82
CA GLY A 217 9.02 13.86 -12.22
C GLY A 217 9.30 15.03 -13.17
N GLN A 218 8.46 16.08 -13.22
CA GLN A 218 8.58 17.18 -14.18
C GLN A 218 8.61 16.67 -15.64
N ASP A 219 9.61 17.04 -16.46
CA ASP A 219 9.73 16.58 -17.86
C ASP A 219 10.08 15.08 -17.97
N ALA A 220 10.55 14.44 -16.89
CA ALA A 220 10.70 12.99 -16.81
C ALA A 220 9.51 12.27 -16.14
N GLY A 221 8.49 13.02 -15.72
CA GLY A 221 7.30 12.46 -15.09
C GLY A 221 6.53 11.52 -16.03
N TYR A 222 5.72 10.65 -15.44
CA TYR A 222 4.79 9.79 -16.17
C TYR A 222 3.63 9.37 -15.26
N LEU A 223 2.53 8.93 -15.85
CA LEU A 223 1.47 8.21 -15.13
C LEU A 223 1.48 6.76 -15.62
N GLN A 224 1.62 5.80 -14.72
CA GLN A 224 1.36 4.40 -15.05
C GLN A 224 -0.10 4.06 -14.75
N VAL A 225 -0.76 3.32 -15.65
CA VAL A 225 -2.12 2.82 -15.49
C VAL A 225 -2.09 1.30 -15.62
N THR A 226 -2.39 0.62 -14.51
CA THR A 226 -2.24 -0.83 -14.31
C THR A 226 -3.58 -1.48 -14.08
N ARG A 227 -3.79 -2.68 -14.65
CA ARG A 227 -5.02 -3.46 -14.47
C ARG A 227 -5.09 -3.98 -13.03
N LEU A 228 -6.28 -4.03 -12.42
CA LEU A 228 -6.42 -4.56 -11.05
C LEU A 228 -6.01 -6.04 -10.94
N SER A 229 -6.07 -6.81 -12.03
CA SER A 229 -5.55 -8.18 -12.10
C SER A 229 -4.01 -8.30 -12.05
N GLY A 230 -3.26 -7.18 -12.11
CA GLY A 230 -1.79 -7.18 -12.15
C GLY A 230 -1.16 -7.59 -13.48
N LYS A 231 -1.99 -8.03 -14.43
CA LYS A 231 -1.53 -8.49 -15.75
C LYS A 231 -1.39 -7.32 -16.71
N GLY A 232 -0.57 -7.53 -17.74
CA GLY A 232 -0.48 -6.60 -18.86
C GLY A 232 -1.72 -6.58 -19.77
N PRO A 233 -1.72 -5.73 -20.80
CA PRO A 233 -0.78 -4.61 -20.99
C PRO A 233 -0.99 -3.50 -19.95
N ALA A 234 0.01 -2.65 -19.76
CA ALA A 234 -0.04 -1.44 -18.93
C ALA A 234 0.12 -0.19 -19.81
N LEU A 235 -0.57 0.89 -19.47
CA LEU A 235 -0.47 2.17 -20.16
C LEU A 235 0.49 3.09 -19.40
N VAL A 236 1.37 3.78 -20.13
CA VAL A 236 2.27 4.79 -19.60
C VAL A 236 2.01 6.11 -20.33
N VAL A 237 1.49 7.10 -19.61
CA VAL A 237 1.25 8.45 -20.13
C VAL A 237 2.47 9.32 -19.83
N VAL A 238 3.06 9.93 -20.85
CA VAL A 238 4.31 10.72 -20.74
C VAL A 238 4.13 12.13 -21.31
N PRO A 239 4.99 13.11 -20.95
CA PRO A 239 4.95 14.47 -21.51
C PRO A 239 5.12 14.47 -23.02
N GLU A 240 4.22 15.17 -23.71
CA GLU A 240 4.44 15.59 -25.09
C GLU A 240 4.86 17.06 -25.11
N ASN A 241 5.92 17.37 -25.85
CA ASN A 241 6.59 18.68 -25.82
C ASN A 241 6.94 19.09 -24.36
N LYS A 242 6.90 20.40 -24.03
CA LYS A 242 7.17 20.91 -22.67
C LYS A 242 5.90 20.95 -21.82
N THR A 243 5.44 19.77 -21.42
CA THR A 243 4.26 19.55 -20.58
C THR A 243 4.66 18.76 -19.32
N PRO A 244 5.38 19.36 -18.36
CA PRO A 244 5.89 18.65 -17.20
C PRO A 244 4.76 18.05 -16.34
N PHE A 245 5.06 16.98 -15.60
CA PHE A 245 4.16 16.47 -14.54
C PHE A 245 4.50 17.14 -13.21
N GLU A 246 3.99 18.35 -13.00
CA GLU A 246 4.31 19.16 -11.82
C GLU A 246 3.52 18.69 -10.59
N ALA A 247 2.21 18.52 -10.74
CA ALA A 247 1.31 18.10 -9.66
C ALA A 247 0.19 17.17 -10.17
N TYR A 248 -0.49 16.50 -9.25
CA TYR A 248 -1.62 15.61 -9.54
C TYR A 248 -2.77 15.93 -8.60
N GLN A 249 -3.88 16.39 -9.16
CA GLN A 249 -4.99 17.00 -8.41
C GLN A 249 -6.30 16.24 -8.64
N LEU A 250 -7.03 15.93 -7.57
CA LEU A 250 -8.39 15.39 -7.65
C LEU A 250 -9.33 16.45 -8.25
N LEU A 251 -10.14 16.06 -9.24
CA LEU A 251 -11.13 16.93 -9.87
C LEU A 251 -12.49 16.83 -9.18
N SER A 252 -13.24 17.93 -9.17
CA SER A 252 -14.60 17.97 -8.60
C SER A 252 -15.63 17.49 -9.62
N GLU A 253 -15.98 16.20 -9.56
CA GLU A 253 -17.05 15.60 -10.38
C GLU A 253 -18.41 15.57 -9.66
N PRO A 254 -19.54 15.44 -10.39
CA PRO A 254 -20.86 15.16 -9.83
C PRO A 254 -20.87 13.88 -8.98
N VAL A 255 -20.16 12.83 -9.41
CA VAL A 255 -19.93 11.62 -8.62
C VAL A 255 -18.78 11.87 -7.65
N ARG A 256 -19.09 12.00 -6.36
CA ARG A 256 -18.08 12.16 -5.30
C ARG A 256 -17.27 10.87 -5.08
N PRO A 257 -15.97 10.98 -4.74
CA PRO A 257 -15.18 9.84 -4.32
C PRO A 257 -15.80 9.07 -3.14
N ASN A 258 -15.65 7.75 -3.17
CA ASN A 258 -16.17 6.79 -2.21
C ASN A 258 -15.27 5.54 -2.23
N GLN A 259 -15.51 4.56 -1.35
CA GLN A 259 -14.68 3.34 -1.26
C GLN A 259 -14.57 2.58 -2.59
N THR A 260 -15.61 2.63 -3.42
CA THR A 260 -15.67 1.98 -4.74
C THR A 260 -15.31 2.88 -5.92
N PHE A 261 -14.85 4.12 -5.68
CA PHE A 261 -14.42 5.07 -6.72
C PHE A 261 -13.53 6.18 -6.13
N GLU A 262 -12.23 6.17 -6.45
CA GLU A 262 -11.25 7.17 -5.96
C GLU A 262 -11.47 8.58 -6.56
N GLY A 263 -12.16 8.68 -7.69
CA GLY A 263 -12.36 9.93 -8.44
C GLY A 263 -11.44 10.06 -9.66
N THR A 264 -11.68 11.09 -10.47
CA THR A 264 -10.84 11.48 -11.61
C THR A 264 -9.82 12.53 -11.19
N PHE A 265 -8.58 12.42 -11.66
CA PHE A 265 -7.50 13.37 -11.37
C PHE A 265 -7.00 14.05 -12.64
N ALA A 266 -6.35 15.20 -12.51
CA ALA A 266 -5.66 15.89 -13.60
C ALA A 266 -4.14 15.79 -13.50
N TRP A 267 -3.50 15.64 -14.66
CA TRP A 267 -2.11 15.98 -14.89
C TRP A 267 -1.97 17.49 -14.86
N MET A 268 -1.30 18.05 -13.85
CA MET A 268 -1.06 19.50 -13.78
C MET A 268 0.30 19.84 -14.40
N ALA A 269 0.29 20.62 -15.48
CA ALA A 269 1.51 21.17 -16.09
C ALA A 269 1.95 22.49 -15.44
N HIS A 270 1.03 23.18 -14.79
CA HIS A 270 1.22 24.40 -14.00
C HIS A 270 0.26 24.36 -12.81
N SER A 271 0.67 24.85 -11.64
CA SER A 271 -0.14 24.81 -10.41
C SER A 271 -0.08 26.05 -9.51
N LEU A 272 0.63 27.11 -9.90
CA LEU A 272 0.71 28.38 -9.14
C LEU A 272 -0.67 28.94 -8.75
N GLY A 273 -1.66 28.82 -9.64
CA GLY A 273 -3.03 29.30 -9.41
C GLY A 273 -3.84 28.49 -8.39
N TYR A 274 -3.35 27.33 -7.95
CA TYR A 274 -3.85 26.64 -6.75
C TYR A 274 -2.94 26.91 -5.53
N ALA A 275 -1.62 27.02 -5.74
CA ALA A 275 -0.66 27.32 -4.67
C ALA A 275 -0.85 28.70 -4.03
N GLU A 276 -1.27 29.71 -4.80
CA GLU A 276 -1.65 31.03 -4.27
C GLU A 276 -3.00 31.01 -3.52
N ASN A 277 -3.83 29.97 -3.74
CA ASN A 277 -5.22 29.84 -3.26
C ASN A 277 -5.41 28.62 -2.33
N GLU A 278 -6.00 27.51 -2.81
CA GLU A 278 -6.45 26.37 -1.99
C GLU A 278 -5.31 25.56 -1.37
N TRP A 279 -4.09 25.64 -1.91
CA TRP A 279 -2.91 24.94 -1.39
C TRP A 279 -1.95 25.90 -0.65
N LYS A 280 -2.41 27.10 -0.33
CA LYS A 280 -1.61 28.14 0.34
C LYS A 280 -1.05 27.64 1.67
N GLY A 281 0.26 27.75 1.84
CA GLY A 281 0.98 27.27 3.02
C GLY A 281 1.35 25.78 2.99
N VAL A 282 0.99 25.03 1.94
CA VAL A 282 1.35 23.61 1.79
C VAL A 282 2.58 23.47 0.89
N GLU A 283 3.68 22.95 1.42
CA GLU A 283 4.89 22.64 0.65
C GLU A 283 4.62 21.52 -0.36
N GLN A 284 4.72 21.86 -1.64
CA GLN A 284 4.37 21.00 -2.78
C GLN A 284 5.52 20.07 -3.21
N TRP A 285 5.15 18.92 -3.81
CA TRP A 285 6.10 17.93 -4.36
C TRP A 285 7.09 18.52 -5.37
N ASN A 286 6.64 19.49 -6.17
CA ASN A 286 7.42 20.32 -7.06
C ASN A 286 7.17 21.81 -6.75
N ALA A 287 8.11 22.69 -7.09
CA ALA A 287 7.87 24.12 -7.02
C ALA A 287 6.73 24.51 -8.00
N PRO A 288 5.66 25.19 -7.54
CA PRO A 288 4.53 25.57 -8.42
C PRO A 288 4.97 26.55 -9.51
N THR A 289 4.61 26.30 -10.77
CA THR A 289 4.93 27.19 -11.89
C THR A 289 3.70 27.75 -12.60
N SER A 290 3.94 28.72 -13.47
CA SER A 290 2.98 29.37 -14.36
C SER A 290 3.61 29.69 -15.72
N ALA A 291 2.80 30.16 -16.66
CA ALA A 291 3.25 30.53 -18.00
C ALA A 291 2.58 31.80 -18.52
N THR A 292 3.36 32.82 -18.90
CA THR A 292 2.84 34.02 -19.58
C THR A 292 2.76 33.80 -21.09
N LEU A 293 1.62 34.17 -21.71
CA LEU A 293 1.46 34.26 -23.16
C LEU A 293 1.27 35.74 -23.54
N ALA A 294 2.15 36.24 -24.40
CA ALA A 294 2.03 37.56 -25.01
C ALA A 294 0.75 37.66 -25.90
N PRO A 295 0.30 38.87 -26.25
CA PRO A 295 -0.82 39.07 -27.19
C PRO A 295 -0.62 38.28 -28.48
N ASN A 296 -1.66 37.58 -28.95
CA ASN A 296 -1.65 36.70 -30.14
C ASN A 296 -0.67 35.51 -30.12
N ALA A 297 0.11 35.31 -29.06
CA ALA A 297 1.04 34.18 -28.97
C ALA A 297 0.29 32.87 -28.67
N SER A 298 0.80 31.77 -29.23
CA SER A 298 0.37 30.41 -28.96
C SER A 298 1.38 29.66 -28.10
N ARG A 299 0.91 28.73 -27.26
CA ARG A 299 1.74 27.71 -26.58
C ARG A 299 1.05 26.35 -26.60
N THR A 300 1.81 25.31 -26.95
CA THR A 300 1.32 23.94 -27.02
C THR A 300 1.65 23.16 -25.75
N TYR A 301 0.69 22.37 -25.28
CA TYR A 301 0.83 21.36 -24.23
C TYR A 301 0.28 20.02 -24.73
N GLY A 302 0.62 18.91 -24.08
CA GLY A 302 0.10 17.60 -24.45
C GLY A 302 0.70 16.42 -23.69
N VAL A 303 0.15 15.25 -23.94
CA VAL A 303 0.64 13.96 -23.43
C VAL A 303 0.68 12.91 -24.55
N ARG A 304 1.61 11.97 -24.45
CA ARG A 304 1.73 10.79 -25.34
C ARG A 304 1.40 9.52 -24.55
N PHE A 305 0.71 8.60 -25.21
CA PHE A 305 0.27 7.32 -24.65
C PHE A 305 1.18 6.20 -25.18
N LEU A 306 1.81 5.45 -24.28
CA LEU A 306 2.70 4.33 -24.59
C LEU A 306 2.13 3.04 -23.99
N VAL A 307 2.19 1.93 -24.73
CA VAL A 307 1.82 0.60 -24.20
C VAL A 307 3.08 -0.15 -23.77
N SER A 308 3.10 -0.61 -22.51
CA SER A 308 4.00 -1.65 -22.03
C SER A 308 3.27 -3.00 -22.09
N ASN A 309 3.94 -4.05 -22.56
CA ASN A 309 3.36 -5.40 -22.62
C ASN A 309 3.07 -5.96 -21.21
N GLU A 310 3.85 -5.57 -20.20
CA GLU A 310 3.72 -5.98 -18.81
C GLU A 310 4.06 -4.83 -17.85
N ILE A 311 3.62 -4.92 -16.59
CA ILE A 311 3.92 -3.90 -15.56
C ILE A 311 5.43 -3.81 -15.30
N ARG A 312 6.13 -4.96 -15.24
CA ARG A 312 7.60 -5.03 -15.02
C ARG A 312 8.40 -4.29 -16.10
N ASN A 313 7.87 -4.18 -17.31
CA ASN A 313 8.57 -3.61 -18.46
C ASN A 313 8.35 -2.10 -18.65
N ILE A 314 7.61 -1.42 -17.75
CA ILE A 314 7.34 0.03 -17.84
C ILE A 314 8.65 0.85 -17.98
N GLU A 315 9.68 0.52 -17.22
CA GLU A 315 10.99 1.21 -17.28
C GLU A 315 11.73 0.95 -18.60
N GLN A 316 11.57 -0.26 -19.18
CA GLN A 316 12.10 -0.58 -20.50
C GLN A 316 11.35 0.21 -21.60
N THR A 317 10.02 0.30 -21.49
CA THR A 317 9.17 1.10 -22.39
C THR A 317 9.54 2.59 -22.33
N LEU A 318 9.80 3.13 -21.15
CA LEU A 318 10.28 4.52 -20.96
C LEU A 318 11.63 4.74 -21.66
N ALA A 319 12.61 3.86 -21.42
CA ALA A 319 13.94 3.95 -22.04
C ALA A 319 13.88 3.83 -23.58
N ALA A 320 13.09 2.89 -24.11
CA ALA A 320 12.87 2.71 -25.55
C ALA A 320 12.24 3.95 -26.22
N ASN A 321 11.41 4.69 -25.49
CA ASN A 321 10.81 5.95 -25.92
C ASN A 321 11.64 7.19 -25.52
N GLN A 322 12.95 7.00 -25.26
CA GLN A 322 13.93 8.05 -24.97
C GLN A 322 13.59 8.91 -23.73
N ARG A 323 12.77 8.40 -22.80
CA ARG A 323 12.46 9.08 -21.54
C ARG A 323 13.54 8.79 -20.49
N PRO A 324 13.88 9.74 -19.61
CA PRO A 324 14.76 9.46 -18.48
C PRO A 324 14.17 8.38 -17.56
N VAL A 325 14.99 7.42 -17.17
CA VAL A 325 14.66 6.39 -16.16
C VAL A 325 15.59 6.57 -14.98
N ALA A 326 15.01 6.60 -13.77
CA ALA A 326 15.73 6.70 -12.52
C ALA A 326 15.46 5.45 -11.67
N VAL A 327 16.53 4.85 -11.12
CA VAL A 327 16.46 3.70 -10.22
C VAL A 327 17.21 4.00 -8.94
N GLY A 328 16.47 4.16 -7.84
CA GLY A 328 16.99 4.23 -6.47
C GLY A 328 17.16 2.85 -5.84
N ILE A 329 18.24 2.64 -5.09
CA ILE A 329 18.50 1.47 -4.24
C ILE A 329 18.94 1.98 -2.86
N PRO A 330 18.34 1.53 -1.72
CA PRO A 330 17.28 0.52 -1.60
C PRO A 330 15.89 0.95 -2.09
N GLY A 331 15.76 2.20 -2.53
CA GLY A 331 14.50 2.81 -2.94
C GLY A 331 14.62 4.33 -2.78
N TYR A 332 13.54 4.97 -2.34
CA TYR A 332 13.50 6.43 -2.18
C TYR A 332 13.30 6.89 -0.71
N VAL A 333 13.36 5.96 0.24
CA VAL A 333 13.51 6.25 1.67
C VAL A 333 14.98 6.03 2.04
N LEU A 334 15.60 7.01 2.70
CA LEU A 334 17.05 7.06 2.91
C LEU A 334 17.38 7.24 4.41
N PRO A 335 17.67 6.15 5.15
CA PRO A 335 18.28 6.24 6.48
C PRO A 335 19.63 6.95 6.44
N GLN A 336 19.88 7.86 7.40
CA GLN A 336 21.10 8.69 7.47
C GLN A 336 22.43 7.91 7.56
N ASP A 337 22.39 6.63 7.92
CA ASP A 337 23.54 5.73 8.02
C ASP A 337 23.76 4.85 6.77
N ILE A 338 22.82 4.83 5.81
CA ILE A 338 22.93 4.09 4.55
C ILE A 338 23.45 4.98 3.41
N GLU A 339 24.44 4.49 2.67
CA GLU A 339 24.86 5.02 1.36
C GLU A 339 23.90 4.49 0.28
N GLY A 340 22.82 5.24 0.01
CA GLY A 340 21.91 4.94 -1.09
C GLY A 340 22.57 5.10 -2.45
N LYS A 341 22.01 4.45 -3.48
CA LYS A 341 22.43 4.59 -4.88
C LYS A 341 21.31 5.14 -5.73
N LEU A 342 21.69 5.93 -6.73
CA LEU A 342 20.82 6.38 -7.81
C LEU A 342 21.49 6.07 -9.15
N PHE A 343 20.77 5.38 -10.03
CA PHE A 343 21.17 5.13 -11.40
C PHE A 343 20.25 5.89 -12.35
N LEU A 344 20.83 6.64 -13.30
CA LEU A 344 20.09 7.40 -14.31
C LEU A 344 20.45 6.91 -15.71
N ASN A 345 19.42 6.53 -16.48
CA ASN A 345 19.50 6.32 -17.92
C ASN A 345 18.74 7.44 -18.62
N ALA A 346 19.41 8.21 -19.46
CA ALA A 346 18.80 9.25 -20.25
C ALA A 346 19.61 9.47 -21.53
N LYS A 347 18.92 9.80 -22.63
CA LYS A 347 19.54 10.20 -23.91
C LYS A 347 20.42 11.45 -23.74
N SER A 348 19.98 12.38 -22.90
CA SER A 348 20.64 13.65 -22.63
C SER A 348 21.61 13.50 -21.45
N LYS A 349 22.77 14.17 -21.52
CA LYS A 349 23.74 14.17 -20.42
C LYS A 349 23.16 14.94 -19.24
N VAL A 350 23.32 14.40 -18.03
CA VAL A 350 23.12 15.15 -16.78
C VAL A 350 24.11 16.32 -16.77
N ALA A 351 23.58 17.53 -16.67
CA ALA A 351 24.35 18.77 -16.56
C ALA A 351 24.52 19.21 -15.09
N GLN A 352 23.52 18.96 -14.24
CA GLN A 352 23.55 19.27 -12.81
C GLN A 352 22.58 18.36 -12.04
N ILE A 353 22.92 18.04 -10.79
CA ILE A 353 21.96 17.53 -9.79
C ILE A 353 22.12 18.37 -8.52
N THR A 354 21.01 18.83 -7.93
CA THR A 354 20.98 19.50 -6.62
C THR A 354 19.95 18.85 -5.71
N ALA A 355 20.20 18.87 -4.39
CA ALA A 355 19.22 18.47 -3.39
C ALA A 355 18.45 19.69 -2.88
N GLU A 356 17.14 19.54 -2.68
CA GLU A 356 16.25 20.50 -2.05
C GLU A 356 15.48 19.82 -0.91
N PRO A 357 15.47 20.33 0.33
CA PRO A 357 16.22 21.48 0.82
C PRO A 357 17.74 21.35 0.61
N ALA A 358 18.43 22.48 0.49
CA ALA A 358 19.88 22.50 0.28
C ALA A 358 20.59 21.69 1.37
N ASN A 359 21.57 20.88 0.97
CA ASN A 359 22.33 19.95 1.83
C ASN A 359 21.52 18.80 2.47
N ALA A 360 20.22 18.64 2.22
CA ALA A 360 19.43 17.55 2.81
C ALA A 360 19.94 16.16 2.40
N ILE A 361 20.48 16.04 1.17
CA ILE A 361 21.16 14.85 0.65
C ILE A 361 22.52 15.27 0.06
N THR A 362 23.60 14.63 0.48
CA THR A 362 24.91 14.72 -0.19
C THR A 362 24.92 13.75 -1.38
N ILE A 363 25.36 14.25 -2.54
CA ILE A 363 25.42 13.51 -3.80
C ILE A 363 26.90 13.37 -4.19
N ARG A 364 27.33 12.16 -4.52
CA ARG A 364 28.66 11.86 -5.08
C ARG A 364 28.46 11.12 -6.40
N GLU A 365 29.02 11.62 -7.49
CA GLU A 365 29.06 10.86 -8.74
C GLU A 365 30.04 9.68 -8.60
N ASP A 366 29.57 8.48 -8.94
CA ASP A 366 30.36 7.26 -9.04
C ASP A 366 30.69 6.98 -10.53
N LYS A 367 31.51 5.96 -10.81
CA LYS A 367 31.78 5.54 -12.20
C LYS A 367 30.48 5.06 -12.88
N PRO A 368 30.27 5.36 -14.17
CA PRO A 368 29.17 4.79 -14.94
C PRO A 368 29.15 3.25 -14.90
N THR A 369 27.96 2.69 -15.08
CA THR A 369 27.72 1.25 -15.14
C THR A 369 28.19 0.66 -16.48
N LYS A 370 28.05 -0.67 -16.66
CA LYS A 370 28.53 -1.37 -17.86
C LYS A 370 27.84 -0.92 -19.16
N GLN A 371 26.53 -0.67 -19.12
CA GLN A 371 25.77 -0.12 -20.26
C GLN A 371 25.71 1.41 -20.25
N GLY A 372 26.49 2.08 -19.38
CA GLY A 372 26.67 3.53 -19.40
C GLY A 372 25.63 4.36 -18.63
N TRP A 373 24.83 3.75 -17.74
CA TRP A 373 24.01 4.52 -16.80
C TRP A 373 24.92 5.38 -15.92
N ARG A 374 24.51 6.61 -15.63
CA ARG A 374 25.19 7.47 -14.65
C ARG A 374 24.83 6.97 -13.26
N ALA A 375 25.84 6.77 -12.42
CA ALA A 375 25.67 6.24 -11.07
C ALA A 375 26.05 7.31 -10.04
N TYR A 376 25.29 7.40 -8.96
CA TYR A 376 25.53 8.32 -7.86
C TYR A 376 25.37 7.60 -6.52
N THR A 377 26.22 7.94 -5.55
CA THR A 377 25.96 7.66 -4.14
C THR A 377 25.24 8.84 -3.51
N LEU A 378 24.23 8.53 -2.71
CA LEU A 378 23.42 9.46 -1.93
C LEU A 378 23.63 9.20 -0.44
N ARG A 379 23.76 10.26 0.36
CA ARG A 379 23.74 10.18 1.81
C ARG A 379 22.74 11.19 2.38
N GLY A 380 21.78 10.71 3.17
CA GLY A 380 20.81 11.56 3.84
C GLY A 380 21.46 12.29 5.01
N ASN A 381 21.26 13.60 5.11
CA ASN A 381 21.80 14.44 6.17
C ASN A 381 20.68 14.99 7.06
N THR A 382 19.61 15.52 6.46
CA THR A 382 18.52 16.20 7.17
C THR A 382 17.24 15.39 7.08
N TRP A 383 16.68 14.96 8.21
CA TRP A 383 15.40 14.24 8.28
C TRP A 383 14.26 15.02 7.64
N GLY A 384 13.40 14.34 6.87
CA GLY A 384 12.18 14.88 6.26
C GLY A 384 12.10 14.61 4.76
N ARG A 385 11.16 15.28 4.10
CA ARG A 385 11.07 15.27 2.63
C ARG A 385 12.30 15.96 2.02
N ALA A 386 12.81 15.38 0.94
CA ALA A 386 13.82 15.99 0.09
C ALA A 386 13.53 15.63 -1.37
N ARG A 387 14.01 16.41 -2.33
CA ARG A 387 14.00 16.06 -3.75
C ARG A 387 15.35 16.32 -4.38
N LEU A 388 15.72 15.49 -5.34
CA LEU A 388 16.83 15.74 -6.24
C LEU A 388 16.29 16.38 -7.51
N LEU A 389 16.77 17.58 -7.83
CA LEU A 389 16.49 18.28 -9.07
C LEU A 389 17.62 17.96 -10.06
N VAL A 390 17.32 17.18 -11.09
CA VAL A 390 18.23 16.82 -12.18
C VAL A 390 17.95 17.75 -13.35
N LYS A 391 18.98 18.46 -13.81
CA LYS A 391 18.96 19.26 -15.04
C LYS A 391 19.77 18.55 -16.11
N TYR A 392 19.14 18.35 -17.26
CA TYR A 392 19.77 17.74 -18.43
C TYR A 392 20.31 18.79 -19.42
N ALA A 393 21.26 18.41 -20.27
CA ALA A 393 21.94 19.30 -21.21
C ALA A 393 21.02 19.86 -22.33
N ASP A 394 19.93 19.16 -22.63
CA ASP A 394 18.81 19.57 -23.49
C ASP A 394 17.76 20.45 -22.77
N SER A 395 18.06 20.91 -21.55
CA SER A 395 17.20 21.72 -20.70
C SER A 395 15.95 21.03 -20.15
N ASN A 396 15.80 19.72 -20.32
CA ASN A 396 14.79 18.94 -19.61
C ASN A 396 15.12 18.88 -18.11
N GLN A 397 14.07 18.84 -17.28
CA GLN A 397 14.18 18.77 -15.82
C GLN A 397 13.51 17.52 -15.26
N GLN A 398 14.08 16.97 -14.19
CA GLN A 398 13.50 15.83 -13.47
C GLN A 398 13.59 16.04 -11.96
N SER A 399 12.48 15.77 -11.27
CA SER A 399 12.42 15.71 -9.82
C SER A 399 12.41 14.25 -9.35
N ILE A 400 13.28 13.87 -8.43
CA ILE A 400 13.28 12.54 -7.80
C ILE A 400 13.05 12.76 -6.30
N SER A 401 11.91 12.28 -5.79
CA SER A 401 11.44 12.62 -4.44
C SER A 401 11.87 11.55 -3.44
N TYR A 402 12.55 11.97 -2.37
CA TYR A 402 13.12 11.15 -1.31
C TYR A 402 12.53 11.51 0.07
N TYR A 403 12.60 10.58 1.02
CA TYR A 403 12.36 10.85 2.44
C TYR A 403 13.56 10.40 3.26
N VAL A 404 14.21 11.33 3.95
CA VAL A 404 15.34 11.02 4.83
C VAL A 404 14.82 10.69 6.22
N ILE A 405 15.16 9.51 6.74
CA ILE A 405 14.82 9.10 8.12
C ILE A 405 16.09 8.98 8.99
N LYS A 406 15.89 8.92 10.31
CA LYS A 406 16.93 8.48 11.25
C LYS A 406 17.42 7.07 10.85
N PRO A 407 18.61 6.63 11.29
CA PRO A 407 19.02 5.23 11.19
C PRO A 407 17.87 4.29 11.56
N ALA A 408 17.61 3.26 10.75
CA ALA A 408 16.35 2.50 10.84
C ALA A 408 16.13 1.87 12.23
N ALA A 409 17.21 1.40 12.85
CA ALA A 409 17.18 0.86 14.21
C ALA A 409 16.93 1.94 15.31
N GLN A 410 17.27 3.21 15.05
CA GLN A 410 16.98 4.32 15.94
C GLN A 410 15.51 4.75 15.82
N ALA A 411 14.96 4.83 14.61
CA ALA A 411 13.53 5.14 14.41
C ALA A 411 12.62 4.14 15.16
N VAL A 412 12.96 2.85 15.12
CA VAL A 412 12.24 1.80 15.88
C VAL A 412 12.47 1.91 17.40
N ALA A 413 13.63 2.39 17.85
CA ALA A 413 13.90 2.64 19.27
C ALA A 413 13.08 3.82 19.80
N ASP A 414 13.00 4.90 19.01
CA ASP A 414 12.20 6.09 19.30
C ASP A 414 10.71 5.73 19.34
N LEU A 415 10.22 4.91 18.39
CA LEU A 415 8.86 4.37 18.39
C LEU A 415 8.55 3.62 19.70
N GLY A 416 9.41 2.68 20.11
CA GLY A 416 9.22 1.95 21.38
C GLY A 416 9.16 2.87 22.59
N ASN A 417 10.02 3.89 22.63
CA ASN A 417 10.01 4.89 23.68
C ASN A 417 8.73 5.73 23.67
N PHE A 418 8.26 6.20 22.51
CA PHE A 418 7.05 7.00 22.38
C PHE A 418 5.80 6.21 22.81
N LEU A 419 5.66 4.97 22.31
CA LEU A 419 4.57 4.05 22.67
C LEU A 419 4.49 3.83 24.20
N MET A 420 5.64 3.65 24.84
CA MET A 420 5.73 3.33 26.28
C MET A 420 5.83 4.56 27.20
N THR A 421 5.77 5.78 26.67
CA THR A 421 5.83 7.02 27.48
C THR A 421 4.71 8.01 27.16
N LYS A 422 4.48 8.31 25.88
CA LYS A 422 3.47 9.28 25.40
C LYS A 422 2.12 8.63 25.14
N GLN A 423 2.11 7.37 24.68
CA GLN A 423 0.89 6.60 24.42
C GLN A 423 0.50 5.65 25.57
N TRP A 424 1.29 5.62 26.65
CA TRP A 424 1.05 4.78 27.82
C TRP A 424 -0.04 5.37 28.72
N PHE A 425 -1.27 4.88 28.55
CA PHE A 425 -2.44 5.28 29.33
C PHE A 425 -2.44 4.61 30.70
N VAL A 426 -2.61 5.41 31.75
CA VAL A 426 -2.84 4.96 33.13
C VAL A 426 -3.91 5.84 33.76
N ASP A 427 -5.07 5.25 34.03
CA ASP A 427 -6.15 5.84 34.84
C ASP A 427 -6.78 4.74 35.69
N ALA A 428 -6.77 4.91 37.01
CA ALA A 428 -7.36 3.93 37.93
C ALA A 428 -8.91 3.98 37.94
N ASN A 429 -9.49 5.05 37.41
CA ASN A 429 -10.93 5.29 37.40
C ASN A 429 -11.59 5.02 36.04
N ASP A 430 -10.83 4.57 35.02
CA ASP A 430 -11.38 4.32 33.68
C ASP A 430 -12.45 3.20 33.72
N PRO A 431 -13.73 3.52 33.49
CA PRO A 431 -14.81 2.54 33.65
C PRO A 431 -14.78 1.43 32.58
N PHE A 432 -14.05 1.66 31.48
CA PHE A 432 -13.86 0.71 30.38
C PHE A 432 -12.68 -0.26 30.61
N ARG A 433 -11.94 -0.13 31.72
CA ARG A 433 -10.81 -1.00 32.09
C ARG A 433 -9.70 -1.07 31.03
N ARG A 434 -9.40 0.07 30.40
CA ARG A 434 -8.32 0.23 29.42
C ARG A 434 -6.96 0.49 30.07
N SER A 435 -6.88 0.48 31.39
CA SER A 435 -5.68 0.85 32.15
C SER A 435 -4.99 -0.37 32.78
N PRO A 436 -3.66 -0.54 32.64
CA PRO A 436 -2.75 0.26 31.85
C PRO A 436 -2.61 -0.25 30.40
N SER A 437 -2.45 0.63 29.40
CA SER A 437 -2.33 0.20 27.99
C SER A 437 -1.58 1.19 27.10
N VAL A 438 -1.26 0.76 25.87
CA VAL A 438 -0.78 1.63 24.80
C VAL A 438 -1.98 2.04 23.92
N MET A 439 -2.42 3.29 24.03
CA MET A 439 -3.61 3.82 23.35
C MET A 439 -3.27 4.68 22.12
N SER A 440 -4.23 4.83 21.20
CA SER A 440 -4.13 5.74 20.05
C SER A 440 -3.88 7.21 20.48
N TYR A 441 -3.15 7.96 19.66
CA TYR A 441 -2.64 9.29 20.00
C TYR A 441 -2.97 10.32 18.91
N ASP A 442 -3.27 11.55 19.33
CA ASP A 442 -3.44 12.72 18.46
C ASP A 442 -2.20 13.62 18.59
N ARG A 443 -1.36 13.60 17.56
CA ARG A 443 -0.09 14.34 17.49
C ARG A 443 -0.26 15.85 17.31
N GLU A 444 -1.39 16.32 16.79
CA GLU A 444 -1.67 17.77 16.72
C GLU A 444 -2.14 18.33 18.06
N ALA A 445 -2.69 17.48 18.93
CA ALA A 445 -3.13 17.86 20.28
C ALA A 445 -2.18 17.34 21.39
N ASP A 446 -1.07 16.70 21.01
CA ASP A 446 -0.09 16.00 21.86
C ASP A 446 -0.71 15.21 23.03
N LYS A 447 -1.78 14.47 22.75
CA LYS A 447 -2.53 13.71 23.77
C LYS A 447 -3.02 12.35 23.29
N ILE A 448 -3.24 11.45 24.24
CA ILE A 448 -3.94 10.17 24.03
C ILE A 448 -5.39 10.44 23.62
N VAL A 449 -5.89 9.71 22.63
CA VAL A 449 -7.28 9.72 22.18
C VAL A 449 -8.12 8.90 23.17
N ALA A 450 -8.50 9.52 24.28
CA ALA A 450 -9.30 8.87 25.33
C ALA A 450 -10.77 8.63 24.93
N GLN A 451 -11.27 9.35 23.91
CA GLN A 451 -12.60 9.21 23.31
C GLN A 451 -12.55 9.52 21.81
N ASP A 452 -13.28 8.75 21.00
CA ASP A 452 -13.66 9.06 19.61
C ASP A 452 -15.05 8.40 19.39
N SER A 453 -15.92 8.99 18.56
CA SER A 453 -17.23 8.35 18.29
C SER A 453 -17.13 7.12 17.38
N ARG A 454 -15.95 6.88 16.79
CA ARG A 454 -15.49 5.56 16.35
C ARG A 454 -14.90 4.84 17.56
N VAL A 455 -15.77 4.22 18.36
CA VAL A 455 -15.41 3.79 19.72
C VAL A 455 -14.18 2.86 19.78
N TRP A 456 -13.92 2.13 18.69
CA TRP A 456 -12.76 1.26 18.58
C TRP A 456 -11.42 1.97 18.73
N ILE A 457 -11.24 3.18 18.18
CA ILE A 457 -9.97 3.95 18.22
C ILE A 457 -9.51 4.18 19.66
N ALA A 458 -10.43 4.61 20.51
CA ALA A 458 -10.19 4.82 21.95
C ALA A 458 -10.53 3.57 22.79
N GLY A 459 -10.88 2.46 22.15
CA GLY A 459 -11.33 1.21 22.76
C GLY A 459 -10.36 0.05 22.66
N LEU A 460 -9.15 0.29 22.12
CA LEU A 460 -8.06 -0.70 21.96
C LEU A 460 -8.42 -1.92 21.08
N GLY A 461 -9.51 -1.88 20.32
CA GLY A 461 -9.95 -2.95 19.41
C GLY A 461 -10.14 -2.41 18.00
N ASP A 462 -10.42 -3.30 17.03
CA ASP A 462 -10.39 -2.97 15.58
C ASP A 462 -8.98 -2.48 15.16
N GLU A 463 -8.64 -2.37 13.86
CA GLU A 463 -7.26 -1.96 13.51
C GLU A 463 -6.94 -0.53 14.01
N GLY A 464 -7.92 0.38 13.92
CA GLY A 464 -7.76 1.79 14.33
C GLY A 464 -7.56 2.01 15.84
N GLY A 465 -7.90 1.02 16.68
CA GLY A 465 -7.58 1.00 18.11
C GLY A 465 -6.44 0.05 18.46
N SER A 466 -6.21 -0.98 17.66
CA SER A 466 -5.16 -1.98 17.88
C SER A 466 -3.78 -1.51 17.45
N GLY A 467 -3.71 -0.56 16.52
CA GLY A 467 -2.47 -0.17 15.86
C GLY A 467 -1.32 0.17 16.82
N SER A 468 -1.61 0.92 17.88
CA SER A 468 -0.58 1.37 18.84
C SER A 468 -0.01 0.21 19.68
N TRP A 469 -0.85 -0.67 20.25
CA TRP A 469 -0.36 -1.78 21.07
C TRP A 469 0.15 -2.97 20.25
N LEU A 470 -0.28 -3.12 19.00
CA LEU A 470 0.31 -4.08 18.06
C LEU A 470 1.72 -3.63 17.62
N ALA A 471 1.90 -2.34 17.30
CA ALA A 471 3.22 -1.78 17.04
C ALA A 471 4.17 -1.99 18.24
N ALA A 472 3.65 -1.83 19.47
CA ALA A 472 4.41 -2.09 20.69
C ALA A 472 4.90 -3.56 20.80
N ALA A 473 4.03 -4.55 20.57
CA ALA A 473 4.41 -5.96 20.52
C ALA A 473 5.48 -6.25 19.46
N MET A 474 5.24 -5.82 18.22
CA MET A 474 6.14 -6.10 17.10
C MET A 474 7.47 -5.36 17.23
N LYS A 475 7.49 -4.22 17.94
CA LYS A 475 8.73 -3.54 18.34
C LYS A 475 9.50 -4.38 19.37
N GLN A 476 8.85 -4.95 20.38
CA GLN A 476 9.56 -5.81 21.34
C GLN A 476 10.04 -7.12 20.71
N PHE A 477 9.32 -7.69 19.74
CA PHE A 477 9.77 -8.87 18.99
C PHE A 477 11.15 -8.67 18.33
N GLY A 478 11.39 -7.53 17.66
CA GLY A 478 12.64 -7.26 16.96
C GLY A 478 13.69 -6.47 17.76
N GLN A 479 13.24 -5.63 18.69
CA GLN A 479 14.09 -4.75 19.50
C GLN A 479 13.59 -4.70 20.96
N PRO A 480 13.69 -5.83 21.69
CA PRO A 480 13.21 -5.93 23.05
C PRO A 480 13.99 -4.99 23.97
N LYS A 481 13.29 -4.34 24.90
CA LYS A 481 13.88 -3.49 25.95
C LYS A 481 13.15 -3.75 27.28
N ARG A 482 13.92 -4.06 28.34
CA ARG A 482 13.41 -4.53 29.64
C ARG A 482 12.27 -3.68 30.20
N ASP A 483 12.44 -2.36 30.27
CA ASP A 483 11.44 -1.47 30.89
C ASP A 483 10.16 -1.32 30.05
N GLU A 484 10.27 -1.53 28.74
CA GLU A 484 9.14 -1.52 27.81
C GLU A 484 8.37 -2.84 27.85
N LEU A 485 9.09 -3.96 27.92
CA LEU A 485 8.52 -5.30 28.15
C LEU A 485 7.76 -5.37 29.48
N ALA A 486 8.35 -4.86 30.57
CA ALA A 486 7.71 -4.84 31.89
C ALA A 486 6.39 -4.06 31.90
N LYS A 487 6.23 -3.04 31.03
CA LYS A 487 4.95 -2.38 30.78
C LYS A 487 4.03 -3.22 29.90
N TYR A 488 4.54 -3.81 28.82
CA TYR A 488 3.71 -4.63 27.93
C TYR A 488 3.14 -5.88 28.63
N GLU A 489 3.87 -6.47 29.57
CA GLU A 489 3.38 -7.54 30.45
C GLU A 489 2.19 -7.06 31.32
N GLN A 490 2.25 -5.85 31.89
CA GLN A 490 1.12 -5.26 32.63
C GLN A 490 -0.10 -5.02 31.72
N PHE A 491 0.10 -4.59 30.47
CA PHE A 491 -0.98 -4.47 29.49
C PHE A 491 -1.61 -5.84 29.18
N ILE A 492 -0.79 -6.89 29.01
CA ILE A 492 -1.29 -8.24 28.75
C ILE A 492 -2.14 -8.74 29.93
N ASP A 493 -1.64 -8.62 31.16
CA ASP A 493 -2.31 -9.18 32.35
C ASP A 493 -3.50 -8.35 32.83
N GLY A 494 -3.42 -7.03 32.71
CA GLY A 494 -4.45 -6.09 33.17
C GLY A 494 -5.57 -5.86 32.16
N VAL A 495 -5.24 -5.80 30.86
CA VAL A 495 -6.15 -5.28 29.82
C VAL A 495 -6.37 -6.25 28.67
N LEU A 496 -5.35 -6.95 28.15
CA LEU A 496 -5.55 -7.91 27.06
C LEU A 496 -6.30 -9.15 27.56
N TRP A 497 -5.76 -9.83 28.57
CA TRP A 497 -6.28 -11.10 29.10
C TRP A 497 -7.37 -10.89 30.15
N GLY A 498 -8.61 -10.82 29.68
CA GLY A 498 -9.83 -10.61 30.46
C GLY A 498 -10.57 -9.34 30.08
N GLY A 499 -9.84 -8.30 29.64
CA GLY A 499 -10.38 -7.07 29.06
C GLY A 499 -10.69 -7.24 27.58
N LEU A 500 -9.73 -7.04 26.67
CA LEU A 500 -9.99 -7.18 25.23
C LEU A 500 -10.35 -8.62 24.84
N GLN A 501 -9.69 -9.61 25.44
CA GLN A 501 -9.98 -11.02 25.25
C GLN A 501 -10.76 -11.57 26.44
N TYR A 502 -11.75 -12.43 26.21
CA TYR A 502 -12.43 -13.16 27.27
C TYR A 502 -11.50 -14.21 27.88
N LYS A 503 -11.26 -14.13 29.20
CA LYS A 503 -10.46 -15.15 29.91
C LYS A 503 -11.23 -16.32 30.49
N GLU A 504 -12.55 -16.20 30.67
CA GLU A 504 -13.42 -17.27 31.20
C GLU A 504 -14.78 -17.34 30.49
N GLY A 505 -15.52 -18.41 30.79
CA GLY A 505 -16.87 -18.65 30.26
C GLY A 505 -16.89 -19.19 28.83
N ALA A 506 -18.08 -19.29 28.25
CA ALA A 506 -18.27 -19.90 26.92
C ALA A 506 -17.46 -19.21 25.81
N ASN A 507 -17.15 -17.92 25.96
CA ASN A 507 -16.37 -17.12 25.00
C ASN A 507 -14.87 -17.04 25.32
N LYS A 508 -14.32 -17.82 26.26
CA LYS A 508 -12.88 -17.86 26.56
C LYS A 508 -12.03 -17.94 25.29
N TYR A 509 -11.00 -17.10 25.18
CA TYR A 509 -10.16 -16.81 24.00
C TYR A 509 -10.81 -15.95 22.88
N GLY A 510 -12.10 -15.65 22.96
CA GLY A 510 -12.76 -14.71 22.05
C GLY A 510 -12.30 -13.27 22.27
N VAL A 511 -12.11 -12.51 21.19
CA VAL A 511 -11.63 -11.13 21.21
C VAL A 511 -12.80 -10.18 20.98
N ARG A 512 -13.01 -9.24 21.91
CA ARG A 512 -14.04 -8.20 21.82
C ARG A 512 -13.73 -7.23 20.68
N LYS A 513 -14.76 -6.58 20.14
CA LYS A 513 -14.62 -5.53 19.13
C LYS A 513 -14.02 -4.23 19.69
N SER A 514 -14.33 -3.87 20.93
CA SER A 514 -13.85 -2.65 21.60
C SER A 514 -14.07 -2.72 23.12
N LEU A 515 -13.23 -2.08 23.92
CA LEU A 515 -13.50 -1.80 25.35
C LEU A 515 -14.34 -0.55 25.56
N LEU A 516 -14.16 0.49 24.73
CA LEU A 516 -15.01 1.67 24.76
C LEU A 516 -16.33 1.36 24.03
N PHE A 517 -17.43 1.86 24.59
CA PHE A 517 -18.76 1.84 23.98
C PHE A 517 -19.52 3.10 24.37
N TYR A 518 -20.56 3.45 23.61
CA TYR A 518 -21.48 4.53 23.93
C TYR A 518 -22.74 3.97 24.60
N SER A 519 -22.82 4.09 25.93
CA SER A 519 -24.01 3.75 26.71
C SER A 519 -24.02 4.53 28.04
N PRO A 520 -24.57 5.75 28.07
CA PRO A 520 -24.68 6.56 29.29
C PRO A 520 -25.45 5.89 30.44
N GLN A 521 -26.24 4.84 30.16
CA GLN A 521 -26.94 4.07 31.20
C GLN A 521 -26.04 3.02 31.87
N ASP A 522 -25.09 2.42 31.13
CA ASP A 522 -24.14 1.44 31.68
C ASP A 522 -22.99 2.09 32.45
N VAL A 523 -22.63 3.34 32.10
CA VAL A 523 -21.51 4.09 32.70
C VAL A 523 -21.93 5.53 33.06
N PRO A 524 -22.91 5.74 33.96
CA PRO A 524 -23.55 7.03 34.19
C PRO A 524 -22.63 8.14 34.74
N ASN A 525 -21.48 7.77 35.31
CA ASN A 525 -20.48 8.71 35.82
C ASN A 525 -19.41 9.09 34.77
N PHE A 526 -19.45 8.49 33.57
CA PHE A 526 -18.51 8.81 32.49
C PHE A 526 -19.03 9.98 31.64
N GLN A 527 -18.26 11.06 31.56
CA GLN A 527 -18.60 12.21 30.72
C GLN A 527 -18.13 11.96 29.27
N TYR A 528 -19.07 11.57 28.42
CA TYR A 528 -18.86 11.53 26.98
C TYR A 528 -18.70 12.96 26.43
N ASP A 529 -17.68 13.19 25.60
CA ASP A 529 -17.40 14.51 25.01
C ASP A 529 -18.57 14.95 24.09
N PRO A 530 -19.30 16.03 24.41
CA PRO A 530 -20.46 16.48 23.63
C PRO A 530 -20.08 17.07 22.26
N ALA A 531 -18.80 17.35 22.00
CA ALA A 531 -18.33 17.76 20.67
C ALA A 531 -18.24 16.58 19.68
N LEU A 532 -18.24 15.33 20.16
CA LEU A 532 -18.23 14.13 19.33
C LEU A 532 -19.65 13.71 18.93
N ASN A 533 -19.84 13.33 17.67
CA ASN A 533 -21.14 12.86 17.19
C ASN A 533 -21.38 11.39 17.59
N TRP A 534 -21.99 11.19 18.76
CA TRP A 534 -22.36 9.89 19.29
C TRP A 534 -23.58 9.24 18.63
N THR A 535 -24.26 9.88 17.67
CA THR A 535 -25.49 9.34 17.04
C THR A 535 -25.24 8.43 15.83
N THR A 536 -23.99 8.30 15.39
CA THR A 536 -23.65 7.52 14.19
C THR A 536 -23.50 6.03 14.45
N TRP A 537 -23.49 5.21 13.39
CA TRP A 537 -23.31 3.75 13.47
C TRP A 537 -21.98 3.31 14.10
N THR A 538 -20.97 4.20 14.16
CA THR A 538 -19.65 3.90 14.75
C THR A 538 -19.67 3.95 16.28
N SER A 539 -20.71 4.54 16.87
CA SER A 539 -20.94 4.69 18.31
C SER A 539 -21.55 3.42 18.89
N TRP A 540 -20.82 2.31 18.84
CA TRP A 540 -21.33 1.00 19.26
C TRP A 540 -21.81 1.00 20.71
N LYS A 541 -22.95 0.35 20.95
CA LYS A 541 -23.44 0.05 22.30
C LYS A 541 -22.59 -1.07 22.91
N LYS A 542 -22.73 -1.28 24.22
CA LYS A 542 -21.97 -2.30 24.97
C LYS A 542 -21.98 -3.68 24.32
N ALA A 543 -23.15 -4.19 23.91
CA ALA A 543 -23.27 -5.49 23.25
C ALA A 543 -22.52 -5.58 21.90
N ASP A 544 -22.48 -4.49 21.14
CA ASP A 544 -21.80 -4.41 19.83
C ASP A 544 -20.27 -4.27 19.98
N ALA A 545 -19.82 -3.70 21.10
CA ALA A 545 -18.40 -3.58 21.47
C ALA A 545 -17.86 -4.87 22.11
N GLU A 546 -18.64 -5.53 22.97
CA GLU A 546 -18.31 -6.82 23.59
C GLU A 546 -18.43 -8.01 22.62
N SER A 547 -19.06 -7.82 21.46
CA SER A 547 -19.20 -8.86 20.43
C SER A 547 -17.85 -9.41 19.96
N ILE A 548 -17.78 -10.74 19.82
CA ILE A 548 -16.62 -11.49 19.28
C ILE A 548 -16.63 -11.62 17.75
N GLY A 549 -17.54 -10.92 17.06
CA GLY A 549 -17.91 -11.21 15.67
C GLY A 549 -16.93 -10.77 14.58
N ARG A 550 -15.76 -10.19 14.89
CA ARG A 550 -14.84 -9.59 13.90
C ARG A 550 -13.51 -10.35 13.82
N GLY A 551 -13.32 -11.16 12.76
CA GLY A 551 -12.14 -11.98 12.54
C GLY A 551 -10.80 -11.22 12.57
N TYR A 552 -10.75 -10.03 11.97
CA TYR A 552 -9.53 -9.21 11.89
C TYR A 552 -8.95 -8.78 13.25
N ASN A 553 -9.73 -8.80 14.34
CA ASN A 553 -9.20 -8.46 15.66
C ASN A 553 -8.31 -9.58 16.24
N TYR A 554 -8.44 -10.82 15.75
CA TYR A 554 -7.74 -11.97 16.30
C TYR A 554 -6.24 -12.03 15.91
N PRO A 555 -5.85 -11.83 14.64
CA PRO A 555 -4.44 -11.74 14.24
C PRO A 555 -3.60 -10.80 15.11
N HIS A 556 -4.10 -9.58 15.41
CA HIS A 556 -3.39 -8.64 16.27
C HIS A 556 -3.07 -9.21 17.67
N VAL A 557 -4.04 -9.90 18.29
CA VAL A 557 -3.90 -10.53 19.61
C VAL A 557 -2.95 -11.73 19.55
N VAL A 558 -3.05 -12.55 18.49
CA VAL A 558 -2.12 -13.66 18.25
C VAL A 558 -0.69 -13.15 18.04
N ALA A 559 -0.51 -12.03 17.35
CA ALA A 559 0.79 -11.39 17.14
C ALA A 559 1.40 -10.87 18.44
N ALA A 560 0.58 -10.28 19.33
CA ALA A 560 1.03 -9.86 20.66
C ALA A 560 1.54 -11.03 21.51
N TYR A 561 0.79 -12.14 21.57
CA TYR A 561 1.23 -13.33 22.28
C TYR A 561 2.44 -14.01 21.63
N TRP A 562 2.46 -14.15 20.31
CA TRP A 562 3.60 -14.74 19.58
C TRP A 562 4.87 -13.91 19.77
N ALA A 563 4.79 -12.57 19.70
CA ALA A 563 5.92 -11.68 19.98
C ALA A 563 6.51 -11.94 21.38
N MET A 564 5.67 -12.02 22.41
CA MET A 564 6.13 -12.29 23.78
C MET A 564 6.68 -13.71 23.96
N TYR A 565 6.08 -14.73 23.34
CA TYR A 565 6.65 -16.07 23.27
C TYR A 565 8.07 -16.03 22.67
N ARG A 566 8.23 -15.38 21.50
CA ARG A 566 9.52 -15.29 20.81
C ARG A 566 10.58 -14.59 21.66
N VAL A 567 10.23 -13.53 22.39
CA VAL A 567 11.17 -12.85 23.31
C VAL A 567 11.50 -13.75 24.51
N ALA A 568 10.48 -14.24 25.23
CA ALA A 568 10.65 -15.08 26.42
C ALA A 568 11.42 -16.38 26.14
N ARG A 569 11.26 -16.95 24.94
CA ARG A 569 11.90 -18.21 24.55
C ARG A 569 13.37 -18.08 24.19
N ASN A 570 13.79 -16.89 23.75
CA ASN A 570 15.09 -16.68 23.12
C ASN A 570 16.02 -15.74 23.91
N HIS A 571 15.51 -15.00 24.89
CA HIS A 571 16.27 -14.09 25.74
C HIS A 571 16.08 -14.38 27.24
N GLU A 572 17.14 -14.19 28.02
CA GLU A 572 17.17 -14.50 29.45
C GLU A 572 16.67 -13.33 30.29
N GLY A 573 15.66 -13.58 31.14
CA GLY A 573 15.18 -12.64 32.15
C GLY A 573 14.57 -11.33 31.65
N LEU A 574 14.18 -11.25 30.38
CA LEU A 574 13.51 -10.10 29.76
C LEU A 574 11.98 -10.12 29.90
N VAL A 575 11.37 -11.30 29.90
CA VAL A 575 9.94 -11.55 30.18
C VAL A 575 9.88 -12.38 31.46
N ARG A 576 8.94 -12.08 32.36
CA ARG A 576 8.95 -12.54 33.76
C ARG A 576 7.58 -12.91 34.32
N ASN A 577 6.49 -12.33 33.81
CA ASN A 577 5.15 -12.54 34.36
C ASN A 577 4.63 -13.96 34.05
N HIS A 578 4.88 -14.46 32.84
CA HIS A 578 4.55 -15.83 32.43
C HIS A 578 5.73 -16.53 31.77
N PRO A 579 5.81 -17.87 31.83
CA PRO A 579 6.77 -18.64 31.04
C PRO A 579 6.44 -18.59 29.54
N TRP A 580 7.43 -18.90 28.70
CA TRP A 580 7.34 -18.77 27.23
C TRP A 580 6.21 -19.62 26.61
N ASP A 581 5.92 -20.78 27.21
CA ASP A 581 4.93 -21.75 26.75
C ASP A 581 3.50 -21.26 26.98
N TRP A 582 3.26 -20.50 28.06
CA TRP A 582 1.99 -19.82 28.27
C TRP A 582 1.64 -18.88 27.11
N TYR A 583 2.60 -18.07 26.65
CA TYR A 583 2.38 -17.16 25.51
C TYR A 583 2.12 -17.91 24.20
N LEU A 584 2.85 -19.00 23.93
CA LEU A 584 2.60 -19.83 22.74
C LEU A 584 1.22 -20.51 22.81
N GLU A 585 0.81 -20.94 24.01
CA GLU A 585 -0.52 -21.50 24.25
C GLU A 585 -1.63 -20.46 24.03
N GLN A 586 -1.47 -19.22 24.50
CA GLN A 586 -2.44 -18.16 24.22
C GLN A 586 -2.55 -17.87 22.71
N ALA A 587 -1.43 -17.80 21.99
CA ALA A 587 -1.44 -17.63 20.54
C ALA A 587 -2.18 -18.77 19.82
N TYR A 588 -1.92 -20.03 20.20
CA TYR A 588 -2.61 -21.22 19.67
C TYR A 588 -4.11 -21.23 20.01
N GLN A 589 -4.49 -21.02 21.27
CA GLN A 589 -5.89 -21.08 21.70
C GLN A 589 -6.72 -19.94 21.08
N THR A 590 -6.15 -18.74 20.95
CA THR A 590 -6.77 -17.62 20.23
C THR A 590 -6.99 -17.98 18.76
N THR A 591 -5.99 -18.57 18.10
CA THR A 591 -6.10 -19.08 16.71
C THR A 591 -7.21 -20.13 16.58
N LYS A 592 -7.22 -21.13 17.46
CA LYS A 592 -8.24 -22.19 17.49
C LYS A 592 -9.64 -21.64 17.73
N PHE A 593 -9.79 -20.64 18.60
CA PHE A 593 -11.07 -19.97 18.82
C PHE A 593 -11.53 -19.19 17.60
N THR A 594 -10.62 -18.46 16.93
CA THR A 594 -10.91 -17.67 15.71
C THR A 594 -11.70 -18.49 14.70
N PHE A 595 -11.21 -19.70 14.41
CA PHE A 595 -11.81 -20.59 13.41
C PHE A 595 -12.84 -21.58 13.98
N SER A 596 -13.14 -21.50 15.28
CA SER A 596 -14.05 -22.43 15.95
C SER A 596 -15.50 -22.31 15.45
N ARG A 597 -16.24 -23.43 15.56
CA ARG A 597 -17.64 -23.54 15.14
C ARG A 597 -18.56 -23.69 16.36
N ASN A 598 -19.80 -23.23 16.25
CA ASN A 598 -20.83 -23.42 17.27
C ASN A 598 -21.35 -24.86 17.19
N ALA A 599 -21.25 -25.61 18.29
CA ALA A 599 -21.62 -27.02 18.34
C ALA A 599 -23.08 -27.32 17.95
N ALA A 600 -24.00 -26.37 18.16
CA ALA A 600 -25.43 -26.57 17.89
C ALA A 600 -25.84 -26.39 16.41
N ASN A 601 -25.05 -25.68 15.60
CA ASN A 601 -25.40 -25.38 14.20
C ASN A 601 -24.23 -25.44 13.19
N ASN A 602 -23.04 -25.80 13.67
CA ASN A 602 -21.79 -25.91 12.90
C ASN A 602 -21.33 -24.64 12.14
N ARG A 603 -21.92 -23.46 12.42
CA ARG A 603 -21.47 -22.18 11.84
C ARG A 603 -20.24 -21.66 12.57
N ARG A 604 -19.37 -20.89 11.91
CA ARG A 604 -18.26 -20.20 12.56
C ARG A 604 -18.77 -19.31 13.70
N ARG A 605 -18.04 -19.26 14.81
CA ARG A 605 -18.37 -18.40 15.97
C ARG A 605 -17.96 -16.94 15.76
N VAL A 606 -16.95 -16.73 14.91
CA VAL A 606 -16.39 -15.42 14.55
C VAL A 606 -16.73 -15.12 13.09
N GLY A 607 -17.11 -13.88 12.78
CA GLY A 607 -17.39 -13.44 11.42
C GLY A 607 -16.13 -13.14 10.61
N TYR A 608 -16.27 -13.09 9.28
CA TYR A 608 -15.20 -12.80 8.31
C TYR A 608 -14.02 -13.79 8.23
N VAL A 609 -13.89 -14.76 9.14
CA VAL A 609 -12.78 -15.75 9.19
C VAL A 609 -12.67 -16.72 8.00
N GLU A 610 -13.51 -16.58 6.99
CA GLU A 610 -13.45 -17.30 5.73
C GLU A 610 -12.79 -16.48 4.60
N LEU A 611 -12.66 -15.17 4.81
CA LEU A 611 -11.95 -14.21 3.97
C LEU A 611 -10.46 -14.23 4.36
N GLY A 612 -9.60 -13.57 3.59
CA GLY A 612 -8.25 -13.27 4.03
C GLY A 612 -8.29 -12.26 5.19
N LEU A 613 -7.48 -12.49 6.23
CA LEU A 613 -7.39 -11.63 7.40
C LEU A 613 -6.05 -10.88 7.38
N MET A 614 -6.12 -9.56 7.59
CA MET A 614 -4.98 -8.71 7.90
C MET A 614 -4.15 -9.26 9.07
N ASP A 615 -2.83 -9.20 8.94
CA ASP A 615 -1.82 -9.83 9.82
C ASP A 615 -1.91 -11.36 9.86
N GLY A 616 -2.75 -12.01 9.04
CA GLY A 616 -3.06 -13.45 9.11
C GLY A 616 -1.88 -14.39 8.85
N ASP A 617 -0.79 -13.87 8.28
CA ASP A 617 0.52 -14.54 8.25
C ASP A 617 1.03 -14.95 9.64
N ILE A 618 0.53 -14.32 10.71
CA ILE A 618 0.86 -14.73 12.07
C ILE A 618 0.45 -16.17 12.37
N PHE A 619 -0.66 -16.65 11.81
CA PHE A 619 -1.10 -18.04 12.03
C PHE A 619 -0.09 -19.05 11.47
N LEU A 620 0.59 -18.70 10.37
CA LEU A 620 1.63 -19.54 9.78
C LEU A 620 2.91 -19.50 10.63
N ASN A 621 3.27 -18.33 11.17
CA ASN A 621 4.38 -18.20 12.12
C ASN A 621 4.13 -19.02 13.41
N VAL A 622 2.90 -18.98 13.94
CA VAL A 622 2.47 -19.83 15.07
C VAL A 622 2.55 -21.31 14.70
N LEU A 623 2.06 -21.74 13.52
CA LEU A 623 2.17 -23.14 13.08
C LEU A 623 3.63 -23.62 13.02
N GLN A 624 4.53 -22.81 12.45
CA GLN A 624 5.95 -23.16 12.38
C GLN A 624 6.58 -23.33 13.77
N ASP A 625 6.28 -22.42 14.69
CA ASP A 625 6.84 -22.48 16.04
C ASP A 625 6.22 -23.59 16.91
N LEU A 626 4.94 -23.92 16.71
CA LEU A 626 4.31 -25.12 17.28
C LEU A 626 5.03 -26.40 16.82
N LYS A 627 5.38 -26.51 15.53
CA LYS A 627 6.16 -27.64 15.02
C LYS A 627 7.57 -27.69 15.64
N ARG A 628 8.25 -26.55 15.75
CA ARG A 628 9.61 -26.43 16.30
C ARG A 628 9.72 -26.74 17.80
N GLU A 629 8.69 -26.44 18.60
CA GLU A 629 8.61 -26.82 20.01
C GLU A 629 8.05 -28.25 20.20
N GLY A 630 7.76 -28.99 19.13
CA GLY A 630 7.26 -30.37 19.19
C GLY A 630 5.79 -30.50 19.60
N TRP A 631 5.01 -29.42 19.53
CA TRP A 631 3.59 -29.39 19.93
C TRP A 631 2.70 -29.96 18.80
N THR A 632 2.97 -31.20 18.40
CA THR A 632 2.44 -31.82 17.16
C THR A 632 0.92 -31.83 17.06
N GLU A 633 0.19 -32.13 18.14
CA GLU A 633 -1.29 -32.10 18.14
C GLU A 633 -1.82 -30.69 17.82
N LYS A 634 -1.29 -29.67 18.50
CA LYS A 634 -1.67 -28.26 18.32
C LYS A 634 -1.27 -27.74 16.93
N ALA A 635 -0.13 -28.18 16.40
CA ALA A 635 0.28 -27.89 15.04
C ALA A 635 -0.69 -28.50 14.01
N ASN A 636 -1.07 -29.78 14.18
CA ASN A 636 -2.03 -30.46 13.31
C ASN A 636 -3.41 -29.78 13.33
N ASP A 637 -3.87 -29.32 14.50
CA ASP A 637 -5.10 -28.54 14.64
C ASP A 637 -5.08 -27.25 13.79
N VAL A 638 -4.04 -26.41 13.94
CA VAL A 638 -3.91 -25.16 13.19
C VAL A 638 -3.78 -25.44 11.69
N GLU A 639 -2.96 -26.42 11.30
CA GLU A 639 -2.79 -26.80 9.91
C GLU A 639 -4.08 -27.32 9.26
N SER A 640 -4.90 -28.07 10.01
CA SER A 640 -6.21 -28.55 9.54
C SER A 640 -7.21 -27.41 9.34
N LEU A 641 -7.31 -26.48 10.31
CA LEU A 641 -8.17 -25.29 10.21
C LEU A 641 -7.80 -24.40 9.02
N MET A 642 -6.50 -24.24 8.75
CA MET A 642 -6.02 -23.43 7.64
C MET A 642 -6.12 -24.14 6.29
N ARG A 643 -5.99 -25.48 6.26
CA ARG A 643 -6.27 -26.27 5.06
C ARG A 643 -7.73 -26.17 4.64
N GLU A 644 -8.68 -26.16 5.59
CA GLU A 644 -10.11 -25.95 5.33
C GLU A 644 -10.37 -24.63 4.59
N ARG A 645 -9.77 -23.52 5.06
CA ARG A 645 -9.87 -22.20 4.42
C ARG A 645 -9.20 -22.18 3.04
N THR A 646 -8.01 -22.77 2.92
CA THR A 646 -7.26 -22.73 1.66
C THR A 646 -7.91 -23.56 0.55
N GLU A 647 -8.56 -24.70 0.86
CA GLU A 647 -9.36 -25.47 -0.10
C GLU A 647 -10.66 -24.78 -0.55
N ARG A 648 -11.09 -23.73 0.15
CA ARG A 648 -12.11 -22.80 -0.33
C ARG A 648 -11.49 -21.79 -1.28
N TRP A 649 -10.45 -21.06 -0.85
CA TRP A 649 -9.74 -20.06 -1.64
C TRP A 649 -9.27 -20.59 -3.00
N ARG A 650 -8.83 -21.86 -3.06
CA ARG A 650 -8.43 -22.54 -4.30
C ARG A 650 -9.53 -22.57 -5.38
N LYS A 651 -10.80 -22.42 -5.02
CA LYS A 651 -11.95 -22.42 -5.93
C LYS A 651 -12.41 -21.01 -6.32
N GLU A 652 -11.89 -19.97 -5.66
CA GLU A 652 -12.24 -18.58 -5.90
C GLU A 652 -11.33 -17.99 -7.00
N ALA A 653 -11.87 -17.08 -7.82
CA ALA A 653 -11.09 -16.43 -8.89
C ALA A 653 -10.03 -15.47 -8.33
N TYR A 654 -10.39 -14.74 -7.28
CA TYR A 654 -9.55 -13.81 -6.53
C TYR A 654 -9.77 -14.10 -5.02
N PRO A 655 -8.90 -14.89 -4.36
CA PRO A 655 -9.17 -15.49 -3.05
C PRO A 655 -9.03 -14.57 -1.83
N PHE A 656 -8.81 -13.27 -2.03
CA PHE A 656 -8.38 -12.31 -1.00
C PHE A 656 -9.38 -11.16 -0.75
N GLY A 657 -10.65 -11.32 -1.16
CA GLY A 657 -11.69 -10.32 -0.89
C GLY A 657 -12.03 -10.18 0.60
N SER A 658 -12.45 -8.98 1.03
CA SER A 658 -12.99 -8.68 2.37
C SER A 658 -14.45 -8.19 2.32
N GLU A 659 -14.93 -7.60 3.41
CA GLU A 659 -16.13 -6.76 3.48
C GLU A 659 -15.99 -5.40 2.77
N MET A 660 -14.76 -4.98 2.44
CA MET A 660 -14.46 -3.73 1.74
C MET A 660 -14.38 -3.92 0.22
N ALA A 661 -14.33 -2.81 -0.51
CA ALA A 661 -14.35 -2.81 -1.96
C ALA A 661 -13.07 -3.42 -2.58
N TRP A 662 -13.23 -4.20 -3.66
CA TRP A 662 -12.17 -4.76 -4.53
C TRP A 662 -10.99 -5.48 -3.84
N ASP A 663 -11.19 -5.87 -2.59
CA ASP A 663 -10.24 -5.73 -1.49
C ASP A 663 -8.76 -6.19 -1.65
N SER A 664 -7.91 -5.60 -0.79
CA SER A 664 -6.48 -5.90 -0.62
C SER A 664 -6.05 -6.16 0.84
N THR A 665 -6.97 -6.40 1.78
CA THR A 665 -6.73 -6.38 3.23
C THR A 665 -6.10 -7.67 3.78
N GLY A 666 -6.31 -8.83 3.15
CA GLY A 666 -5.72 -10.10 3.58
C GLY A 666 -4.93 -10.83 2.48
N GLN A 667 -4.31 -10.09 1.56
CA GLN A 667 -3.58 -10.65 0.42
C GLN A 667 -2.33 -11.43 0.84
N GLU A 668 -1.70 -11.02 1.93
CA GLU A 668 -0.54 -11.66 2.54
C GLU A 668 -0.90 -13.06 3.07
N GLU A 669 -1.95 -13.16 3.90
CA GLU A 669 -2.38 -14.44 4.47
C GLU A 669 -2.73 -15.44 3.37
N VAL A 670 -3.52 -15.00 2.40
CA VAL A 670 -3.98 -15.84 1.30
C VAL A 670 -2.80 -16.30 0.44
N TYR A 671 -1.84 -15.42 0.16
CA TYR A 671 -0.59 -15.82 -0.50
C TYR A 671 0.16 -16.87 0.33
N ALA A 672 0.42 -16.61 1.61
CA ALA A 672 1.28 -17.43 2.44
C ALA A 672 0.74 -18.86 2.60
N TRP A 673 -0.57 -19.01 2.81
CA TRP A 673 -1.21 -20.31 2.95
C TRP A 673 -1.41 -21.05 1.63
N CYS A 674 -1.74 -20.36 0.52
CA CYS A 674 -1.76 -21.00 -0.80
C CYS A 674 -0.37 -21.55 -1.15
N ASN A 675 0.68 -20.74 -0.95
CA ASN A 675 2.08 -21.13 -1.12
C ASN A 675 2.51 -22.26 -0.14
N TYR A 676 2.02 -22.28 1.10
CA TYR A 676 2.33 -23.33 2.07
C TYR A 676 1.72 -24.68 1.68
N PHE A 677 0.50 -24.70 1.13
CA PHE A 677 -0.18 -25.91 0.70
C PHE A 677 0.09 -26.32 -0.77
N GLY A 678 0.92 -25.56 -1.51
CA GLY A 678 1.31 -25.88 -2.89
C GLY A 678 0.30 -25.48 -3.96
N TYR A 679 -0.57 -24.50 -3.68
CA TYR A 679 -1.46 -23.88 -4.67
C TYR A 679 -0.80 -22.61 -5.23
N ASP A 680 0.34 -22.79 -5.90
CA ASP A 680 1.17 -21.69 -6.41
C ASP A 680 0.41 -20.81 -7.42
N ASP A 681 -0.54 -21.38 -8.18
CA ASP A 681 -1.43 -20.65 -9.09
C ASP A 681 -2.26 -19.58 -8.36
N LYS A 682 -2.66 -19.84 -7.11
CA LYS A 682 -3.45 -18.91 -6.29
C LYS A 682 -2.58 -17.91 -5.53
N ALA A 683 -1.41 -18.34 -5.08
CA ALA A 683 -0.39 -17.42 -4.58
C ALA A 683 0.01 -16.39 -5.67
N GLU A 684 0.14 -16.83 -6.93
CA GLU A 684 0.44 -15.95 -8.06
C GLU A 684 -0.71 -14.96 -8.35
N VAL A 685 -1.98 -15.33 -8.16
CA VAL A 685 -3.11 -14.40 -8.30
C VAL A 685 -3.05 -13.28 -7.25
N SER A 686 -2.76 -13.60 -5.98
CA SER A 686 -2.52 -12.59 -4.94
C SER A 686 -1.35 -11.69 -5.32
N LEU A 687 -0.18 -12.27 -5.64
CA LEU A 687 1.03 -11.53 -5.98
C LEU A 687 0.85 -10.62 -7.20
N ASN A 688 0.21 -11.10 -8.27
CA ASN A 688 -0.04 -10.29 -9.44
C ASN A 688 -0.91 -9.07 -9.09
N SER A 689 -2.02 -9.26 -8.36
CA SER A 689 -2.83 -8.11 -7.94
C SER A 689 -2.05 -7.08 -7.12
N ILE A 690 -1.13 -7.52 -6.24
CA ILE A 690 -0.21 -6.65 -5.50
C ILE A 690 0.71 -5.86 -6.45
N ILE A 691 1.27 -6.50 -7.48
CA ILE A 691 2.08 -5.83 -8.52
C ILE A 691 1.25 -4.78 -9.28
N GLY A 692 -0.06 -5.01 -9.44
CA GLY A 692 -1.00 -4.02 -9.95
C GLY A 692 -1.13 -2.77 -9.07
N TYR A 693 -0.79 -2.86 -7.78
CA TYR A 693 -1.06 -1.86 -6.74
C TYR A 693 0.17 -1.23 -6.11
N MET A 694 1.39 -1.77 -6.35
CA MET A 694 2.66 -1.30 -5.79
C MET A 694 3.66 -0.97 -6.92
N PRO A 695 3.98 0.32 -7.17
CA PRO A 695 4.83 0.73 -8.29
C PRO A 695 6.31 0.95 -7.92
N THR A 696 7.21 0.91 -8.91
CA THR A 696 8.65 1.26 -8.76
C THR A 696 8.96 2.77 -8.93
N VAL A 697 7.91 3.60 -9.05
CA VAL A 697 7.96 5.06 -9.32
C VAL A 697 9.07 5.80 -8.52
N PRO A 698 9.86 6.72 -9.13
CA PRO A 698 10.92 7.49 -8.45
C PRO A 698 10.45 8.57 -7.45
N HIS A 699 9.60 8.17 -6.50
CA HIS A 699 9.02 9.04 -5.48
C HIS A 699 8.79 8.26 -4.18
N TRP A 700 9.35 8.71 -3.06
CA TRP A 700 9.27 8.02 -1.77
C TRP A 700 7.85 7.60 -1.38
N GLY A 701 6.87 8.49 -1.53
CA GLY A 701 5.47 8.22 -1.16
C GLY A 701 4.72 7.26 -2.09
N TYR A 702 5.25 6.95 -3.28
CA TYR A 702 4.60 6.02 -4.22
C TYR A 702 5.38 4.71 -4.39
N ASN A 703 6.71 4.72 -4.26
CA ASN A 703 7.53 3.52 -4.40
C ASN A 703 7.17 2.45 -3.37
N GLY A 704 6.65 1.30 -3.83
CA GLY A 704 6.20 0.23 -2.94
C GLY A 704 4.99 0.60 -2.06
N ASN A 705 4.33 1.73 -2.32
CA ASN A 705 3.07 2.05 -1.64
C ASN A 705 1.95 1.18 -2.20
N ALA A 706 1.30 0.38 -1.36
CA ALA A 706 0.09 -0.34 -1.78
C ALA A 706 -1.09 0.65 -1.86
N ARG A 707 -1.70 0.75 -3.03
CA ARG A 707 -2.86 1.61 -3.28
C ARG A 707 -3.99 1.35 -2.26
N ARG A 708 -4.28 2.30 -1.37
CA ARG A 708 -5.50 2.34 -0.53
C ARG A 708 -5.98 3.78 -0.38
N TYR A 709 -7.28 4.00 -0.17
CA TYR A 709 -7.83 5.37 -0.20
C TYR A 709 -9.07 5.68 0.67
N TRP A 710 -9.41 4.84 1.66
CA TRP A 710 -10.59 5.06 2.53
C TRP A 710 -10.33 4.92 4.03
N ASP A 711 -9.18 4.39 4.45
CA ASP A 711 -8.98 3.99 5.85
C ASP A 711 -8.85 5.19 6.81
N PHE A 712 -8.54 6.39 6.29
CA PHE A 712 -8.73 7.67 7.00
C PHE A 712 -10.15 7.86 7.59
N LEU A 713 -11.20 7.26 7.01
CA LEU A 713 -12.55 7.29 7.58
C LEU A 713 -12.64 6.51 8.91
N TYR A 714 -11.81 5.48 9.07
CA TYR A 714 -11.84 4.47 10.12
C TYR A 714 -10.75 4.65 11.19
N GLY A 715 -9.53 5.06 10.81
CA GLY A 715 -8.39 5.26 11.73
C GLY A 715 -7.78 6.68 11.73
N GLY A 716 -8.01 7.49 10.70
CA GLY A 716 -7.44 8.85 10.58
C GLY A 716 -8.20 9.94 11.33
N LYS A 717 -7.54 11.07 11.56
CA LYS A 717 -8.14 12.31 12.07
C LYS A 717 -8.85 13.08 10.96
N ILE A 718 -8.22 13.23 9.79
CA ILE A 718 -8.82 13.92 8.64
C ILE A 718 -9.65 12.91 7.83
N ARG A 719 -10.91 12.75 8.23
CA ARG A 719 -11.83 11.75 7.69
C ARG A 719 -12.29 12.11 6.26
N ARG A 720 -11.63 11.58 5.24
CA ARG A 720 -12.03 11.71 3.82
C ARG A 720 -11.58 10.53 2.96
N ILE A 721 -12.12 10.45 1.74
CA ILE A 721 -11.62 9.56 0.69
C ILE A 721 -10.44 10.26 0.01
N GLU A 722 -9.27 9.66 0.08
CA GLU A 722 -7.99 10.19 -0.40
C GLU A 722 -6.97 9.06 -0.44
N ARG A 723 -6.09 9.03 -1.45
CA ARG A 723 -5.00 8.06 -1.50
C ARG A 723 -4.05 8.24 -0.32
N GLN A 724 -3.87 7.15 0.41
CA GLN A 724 -3.00 7.07 1.55
C GLN A 724 -1.62 6.63 1.07
N LEU A 725 -0.57 7.35 1.49
CA LEU A 725 0.81 6.97 1.22
C LEU A 725 1.42 6.34 2.48
N HIS A 726 1.98 5.14 2.33
CA HIS A 726 2.53 4.27 3.37
C HIS A 726 1.54 3.93 4.49
N HIS A 727 0.30 3.62 4.10
CA HIS A 727 -0.68 2.93 4.93
C HIS A 727 -0.38 1.43 5.07
N TYR A 728 -1.05 0.72 5.99
CA TYR A 728 -0.70 -0.66 6.39
C TYR A 728 -0.61 -1.67 5.24
N GLY A 729 -1.40 -1.50 4.18
CA GLY A 729 -1.33 -2.38 3.02
C GLY A 729 0.07 -2.47 2.41
N SER A 730 0.91 -1.43 2.58
CA SER A 730 2.28 -1.38 2.05
C SER A 730 3.22 -2.32 2.82
N GLY A 731 3.15 -2.32 4.16
CA GLY A 731 3.91 -3.23 5.02
C GLY A 731 3.47 -4.68 4.88
N LEU A 732 2.15 -4.93 4.79
CA LEU A 732 1.59 -6.28 4.64
C LEU A 732 1.92 -6.87 3.26
N ASN A 733 1.66 -6.15 2.17
CA ASN A 733 1.94 -6.63 0.82
C ASN A 733 3.44 -6.78 0.51
N ALA A 734 4.32 -6.18 1.32
CA ALA A 734 5.75 -6.50 1.27
C ALA A 734 6.06 -7.95 1.68
N ILE A 735 5.22 -8.61 2.51
CA ILE A 735 5.43 -10.01 2.93
C ILE A 735 5.39 -10.99 1.75
N PRO A 736 4.29 -11.09 0.98
CA PRO A 736 4.23 -12.00 -0.17
C PRO A 736 5.26 -11.63 -1.24
N VAL A 737 5.46 -10.33 -1.51
CA VAL A 737 6.42 -9.85 -2.52
C VAL A 737 7.86 -10.27 -2.19
N LEU A 738 8.34 -9.99 -0.97
CA LEU A 738 9.71 -10.35 -0.59
C LEU A 738 9.85 -11.86 -0.36
N SER A 739 8.79 -12.55 0.05
CA SER A 739 8.76 -14.02 0.12
C SER A 739 8.92 -14.66 -1.26
N HIS A 740 8.23 -14.13 -2.27
CA HIS A 740 8.36 -14.56 -3.65
C HIS A 740 9.74 -14.24 -4.23
N TYR A 741 10.26 -13.02 -4.02
CA TYR A 741 11.62 -12.65 -4.43
C TYR A 741 12.68 -13.57 -3.83
N ARG A 742 12.55 -14.01 -2.57
CA ARG A 742 13.48 -14.96 -1.96
C ARG A 742 13.47 -16.35 -2.63
N LYS A 743 12.39 -16.72 -3.35
CA LYS A 743 12.32 -17.90 -4.22
C LYS A 743 12.80 -17.61 -5.66
N HIS A 744 12.61 -16.39 -6.16
CA HIS A 744 12.92 -15.96 -7.53
C HIS A 744 13.83 -14.70 -7.50
N PRO A 745 15.11 -14.86 -7.12
CA PRO A 745 16.01 -13.75 -6.78
C PRO A 745 16.54 -12.95 -7.97
N ASP A 746 16.12 -13.30 -9.18
CA ASP A 746 16.34 -12.61 -10.45
C ASP A 746 15.24 -11.59 -10.77
N ASP A 747 14.09 -11.61 -10.08
CA ASP A 747 13.04 -10.60 -10.23
C ASP A 747 13.34 -9.34 -9.39
N ASP A 748 14.29 -8.52 -9.86
CA ASP A 748 14.68 -7.25 -9.23
C ASP A 748 13.50 -6.26 -9.09
N TYR A 749 12.41 -6.40 -9.86
CA TYR A 749 11.20 -5.57 -9.70
C TYR A 749 10.50 -5.86 -8.37
N LEU A 750 10.34 -7.15 -8.01
CA LEU A 750 9.75 -7.55 -6.74
C LEU A 750 10.57 -7.07 -5.54
N LEU A 751 11.91 -7.20 -5.58
CA LEU A 751 12.76 -6.66 -4.52
C LEU A 751 12.54 -5.15 -4.35
N ARG A 752 12.48 -4.39 -5.45
CA ARG A 752 12.32 -2.93 -5.40
C ARG A 752 10.96 -2.48 -4.84
N ILE A 753 9.85 -3.12 -5.19
CA ILE A 753 8.53 -2.74 -4.64
C ILE A 753 8.35 -3.24 -3.20
N GLY A 754 8.81 -4.46 -2.88
CA GLY A 754 8.67 -5.05 -1.55
C GLY A 754 9.55 -4.36 -0.51
N TYR A 755 10.78 -4.00 -0.88
CA TYR A 755 11.66 -3.22 -0.01
C TYR A 755 11.18 -1.76 0.11
N GLY A 756 10.58 -1.21 -0.95
CA GLY A 756 9.88 0.08 -0.93
C GLY A 756 8.78 0.12 0.13
N GLY A 757 7.85 -0.85 0.11
CA GLY A 757 6.78 -0.97 1.11
C GLY A 757 7.31 -1.21 2.53
N THR A 758 8.36 -2.03 2.67
CA THR A 758 9.04 -2.27 3.96
C THR A 758 9.64 -0.99 4.53
N LEU A 759 10.34 -0.17 3.74
CA LEU A 759 10.87 1.11 4.21
C LEU A 759 9.79 2.18 4.38
N GLY A 760 8.72 2.11 3.59
CA GLY A 760 7.56 3.01 3.66
C GLY A 760 7.00 3.09 5.07
N ALA A 761 6.79 1.95 5.73
CA ALA A 761 6.31 1.85 7.11
C ALA A 761 7.17 2.61 8.15
N LEU A 762 8.45 2.87 7.87
CA LEU A 762 9.32 3.67 8.75
C LEU A 762 9.20 5.18 8.52
N THR A 763 8.65 5.62 7.39
CA THR A 763 8.46 7.06 7.11
C THR A 763 7.36 7.68 7.96
N ASN A 764 6.37 6.87 8.35
CA ASN A 764 5.29 7.25 9.27
C ASN A 764 5.79 7.65 10.67
N ILE A 765 6.99 7.21 11.05
CA ILE A 765 7.61 7.48 12.36
C ILE A 765 8.28 8.86 12.33
N ASP A 766 7.81 9.77 13.18
CA ASP A 766 8.33 11.12 13.30
C ASP A 766 9.69 11.19 14.05
N ARG A 767 10.20 12.40 14.27
CA ARG A 767 11.48 12.61 14.95
C ARG A 767 11.50 12.24 16.44
N GLU A 768 10.35 12.05 17.08
CA GLU A 768 10.21 11.71 18.50
C GLU A 768 9.72 10.28 18.72
N GLY A 769 9.25 9.61 17.66
CA GLY A 769 8.77 8.23 17.67
C GLY A 769 7.25 8.09 17.54
N PHE A 770 6.50 9.18 17.37
CA PHE A 770 5.08 9.08 17.02
C PHE A 770 4.95 8.47 15.62
N ALA A 771 4.11 7.45 15.46
CA ALA A 771 3.81 6.89 14.15
C ALA A 771 2.39 7.27 13.70
N SER A 772 2.29 7.85 12.51
CA SER A 772 1.03 8.23 11.84
C SER A 772 0.39 7.03 11.11
N VAL A 773 -0.94 7.02 10.99
CA VAL A 773 -1.67 6.06 10.13
C VAL A 773 -1.16 6.06 8.68
N ALA A 774 -1.03 7.24 8.06
CA ALA A 774 -0.58 7.43 6.67
C ALA A 774 -0.33 8.91 6.33
N PHE A 775 0.28 9.18 5.18
CA PHE A 775 0.46 10.52 4.63
C PHE A 775 -0.66 10.87 3.63
N HIS A 776 -1.21 12.09 3.75
CA HIS A 776 -2.23 12.66 2.88
C HIS A 776 -1.66 13.04 1.51
N SER A 777 -2.09 12.41 0.42
CA SER A 777 -1.55 12.67 -0.92
C SER A 777 -2.07 13.93 -1.62
N PHE A 778 -3.17 14.54 -1.15
CA PHE A 778 -3.78 15.69 -1.82
C PHE A 778 -2.90 16.95 -1.72
N PRO A 779 -2.66 17.68 -2.83
CA PRO A 779 -1.89 18.92 -2.85
C PRO A 779 -2.32 19.98 -1.82
N ALA A 780 -3.61 20.02 -1.46
CA ALA A 780 -4.16 20.90 -0.42
C ALA A 780 -3.85 20.46 1.03
N THR A 781 -3.01 19.45 1.26
CA THR A 781 -2.75 18.93 2.61
C THR A 781 -1.32 18.43 2.82
N LEU A 782 -0.82 17.53 1.97
CA LEU A 782 0.56 17.00 1.96
C LEU A 782 1.27 16.92 3.33
N LYS A 783 0.65 16.23 4.29
CA LYS A 783 1.20 15.99 5.63
C LYS A 783 0.85 14.58 6.12
N TRP A 784 1.53 14.14 7.18
CA TRP A 784 1.12 12.99 7.99
C TRP A 784 -0.24 13.28 8.66
N ASP A 785 -1.13 12.29 8.71
CA ASP A 785 -2.33 12.38 9.56
C ASP A 785 -1.90 12.40 11.04
N ALA A 786 -2.62 13.14 11.86
CA ALA A 786 -2.27 13.35 13.26
C ALA A 786 -2.63 12.18 14.17
N TYR A 787 -3.47 11.23 13.73
CA TYR A 787 -3.77 10.03 14.50
C TYR A 787 -2.77 8.90 14.21
N SER A 788 -2.42 8.14 15.25
CA SER A 788 -1.67 6.90 15.07
C SER A 788 -2.50 5.79 14.42
N GLY A 789 -3.80 5.77 14.71
CA GLY A 789 -4.80 4.89 14.08
C GLY A 789 -4.33 3.44 13.94
N ASP A 790 -4.52 2.91 12.72
CA ASP A 790 -4.20 1.58 12.25
C ASP A 790 -2.76 1.42 11.72
N TYR A 791 -1.79 2.11 12.34
CA TYR A 791 -0.36 1.95 12.01
C TYR A 791 0.21 0.56 12.35
N GLY A 792 -0.33 -0.14 13.36
CA GLY A 792 0.23 -1.39 13.88
C GLY A 792 0.42 -2.50 12.84
N PRO A 793 -0.58 -2.82 12.00
CA PRO A 793 -0.43 -3.79 10.92
C PRO A 793 0.65 -3.40 9.89
N ASN A 794 0.88 -2.11 9.66
CA ASN A 794 2.00 -1.62 8.83
C ASN A 794 3.35 -2.02 9.45
N PHE A 795 3.48 -1.82 10.76
CA PHE A 795 4.68 -2.16 11.50
C PHE A 795 4.85 -3.67 11.74
N PHE A 796 3.75 -4.43 11.80
CA PHE A 796 3.77 -5.89 11.76
C PHE A 796 4.42 -6.40 10.47
N GLY A 797 3.92 -5.95 9.31
CA GLY A 797 4.49 -6.30 8.01
C GLY A 797 5.95 -5.87 7.85
N HIS A 798 6.32 -4.71 8.39
CA HIS A 798 7.72 -4.29 8.50
C HIS A 798 8.57 -5.26 9.35
N ALA A 799 8.13 -5.58 10.57
CA ALA A 799 8.89 -6.39 11.52
C ALA A 799 9.09 -7.85 11.06
N LEU A 800 8.14 -8.41 10.29
CA LEU A 800 8.29 -9.74 9.69
C LEU A 800 9.28 -9.76 8.51
N ASN A 801 9.37 -8.70 7.71
CA ASN A 801 10.17 -8.69 6.47
C ASN A 801 11.55 -8.05 6.55
N THR A 802 11.71 -7.07 7.44
CA THR A 802 12.91 -6.25 7.52
C THR A 802 14.17 -7.10 7.70
N GLY A 803 15.20 -6.72 6.95
CA GLY A 803 16.41 -7.49 6.74
C GLY A 803 17.31 -6.85 5.68
N THR A 804 18.53 -7.37 5.57
CA THR A 804 19.53 -6.94 4.59
C THR A 804 19.52 -7.86 3.37
N TYR A 805 19.41 -7.31 2.15
CA TYR A 805 19.42 -8.11 0.91
C TYR A 805 20.67 -7.76 0.10
N VAL A 806 21.50 -8.75 -0.21
CA VAL A 806 22.74 -8.62 -0.98
C VAL A 806 22.53 -9.21 -2.37
N ILE A 807 22.62 -8.37 -3.40
CA ILE A 807 22.37 -8.75 -4.80
C ILE A 807 23.60 -8.47 -5.67
N ASN A 808 23.65 -9.13 -6.83
CA ASN A 808 24.58 -8.81 -7.90
C ASN A 808 23.80 -8.58 -9.19
N HIS A 809 23.17 -7.40 -9.28
CA HIS A 809 22.32 -6.98 -10.38
C HIS A 809 23.10 -7.03 -11.71
N PRO A 810 22.52 -7.48 -12.83
CA PRO A 810 23.23 -7.62 -14.11
C PRO A 810 23.90 -6.31 -14.57
N GLU A 811 23.15 -5.20 -14.48
CA GLU A 811 23.65 -3.86 -14.82
C GLU A 811 24.38 -3.13 -13.67
N PHE A 812 23.75 -2.99 -12.50
CA PHE A 812 24.30 -2.22 -11.37
C PHE A 812 25.38 -2.96 -10.55
N GLY A 813 25.60 -4.26 -10.80
CA GLY A 813 26.57 -5.08 -10.07
C GLY A 813 26.20 -5.32 -8.61
N TRP A 814 27.20 -5.41 -7.74
CA TRP A 814 27.02 -5.66 -6.30
C TRP A 814 26.30 -4.49 -5.61
N GLN A 815 25.07 -4.75 -5.17
CA GLN A 815 24.22 -3.81 -4.46
C GLN A 815 23.70 -4.41 -3.16
N THR A 816 23.22 -3.56 -2.26
CA THR A 816 22.62 -3.99 -1.00
C THR A 816 21.38 -3.16 -0.68
N PHE A 817 20.38 -3.81 -0.10
CA PHE A 817 19.23 -3.15 0.52
C PHE A 817 19.36 -3.37 2.04
N GLY A 818 19.06 -2.35 2.86
CA GLY A 818 19.17 -2.46 4.31
C GLY A 818 20.60 -2.53 4.87
N GLY A 819 21.61 -2.03 4.15
CA GLY A 819 23.00 -2.10 4.62
C GLY A 819 23.94 -1.23 3.79
N ASN A 820 25.23 -1.28 4.14
CA ASN A 820 26.31 -0.66 3.35
C ASN A 820 27.25 -1.75 2.82
N LEU A 821 27.67 -1.63 1.56
CA LEU A 821 28.50 -2.63 0.86
C LEU A 821 29.86 -2.05 0.45
N LYS A 822 30.93 -2.83 0.66
CA LYS A 822 32.29 -2.55 0.17
C LYS A 822 32.91 -3.80 -0.44
N ARG A 823 33.69 -3.66 -1.51
CA ARG A 823 34.46 -4.77 -2.09
C ARG A 823 35.92 -4.70 -1.65
N ALA A 824 36.49 -5.83 -1.28
CA ALA A 824 37.87 -6.00 -0.85
C ALA A 824 38.47 -7.27 -1.48
N GLY A 825 39.08 -7.13 -2.64
CA GLY A 825 39.48 -8.26 -3.48
C GLY A 825 38.28 -9.12 -3.88
N ASP A 826 38.37 -10.43 -3.66
CA ASP A 826 37.28 -11.39 -3.92
C ASP A 826 36.11 -11.27 -2.91
N TRP A 827 36.26 -10.52 -1.81
CA TRP A 827 35.22 -10.40 -0.78
C TRP A 827 34.29 -9.21 -1.00
N VAL A 828 32.99 -9.49 -0.98
CA VAL A 828 31.90 -8.53 -0.85
C VAL A 828 31.56 -8.44 0.63
N LYS A 829 31.89 -7.32 1.27
CA LYS A 829 31.68 -7.08 2.70
C LYS A 829 30.49 -6.17 2.88
N VAL A 830 29.51 -6.58 3.69
CA VAL A 830 28.27 -5.86 3.96
C VAL A 830 28.14 -5.63 5.46
N THR A 831 27.75 -4.41 5.83
CA THR A 831 27.30 -4.04 7.18
C THR A 831 25.78 -3.96 7.15
N PRO A 832 25.05 -4.89 7.79
CA PRO A 832 23.61 -4.79 8.01
C PRO A 832 23.24 -3.53 8.81
N LEU A 833 22.28 -2.75 8.30
CA LEU A 833 21.76 -1.49 8.88
C LEU A 833 20.23 -1.42 8.82
N ASP A 834 19.56 -2.51 8.43
CA ASP A 834 18.11 -2.64 8.57
C ASP A 834 17.69 -2.52 10.04
N SER A 835 16.41 -2.24 10.28
CA SER A 835 15.90 -1.87 11.59
C SER A 835 16.16 -2.90 12.69
N LEU A 836 16.25 -4.20 12.35
CA LEU A 836 16.42 -5.28 13.32
C LEU A 836 17.80 -5.95 13.23
N ARG A 837 18.42 -6.00 12.04
CA ARG A 837 19.66 -6.75 11.75
C ARG A 837 19.56 -8.22 12.13
N MET A 838 18.36 -8.80 12.04
CA MET A 838 18.07 -10.21 12.39
C MET A 838 17.98 -11.12 11.15
N ARG A 839 18.02 -10.56 9.94
CA ARG A 839 17.81 -11.31 8.69
C ARG A 839 18.73 -10.83 7.57
N VAL A 840 19.28 -11.77 6.81
CA VAL A 840 20.14 -11.50 5.65
C VAL A 840 19.77 -12.44 4.51
N PHE A 841 19.48 -11.89 3.33
CA PHE A 841 19.37 -12.67 2.09
C PHE A 841 20.57 -12.41 1.19
N ILE A 842 21.24 -13.47 0.73
CA ILE A 842 22.33 -13.40 -0.24
C ILE A 842 21.83 -14.01 -1.55
N ALA A 843 21.22 -13.16 -2.38
CA ALA A 843 20.49 -13.56 -3.58
C ALA A 843 21.33 -14.43 -4.56
N PRO A 844 22.60 -14.11 -4.87
CA PRO A 844 23.42 -14.95 -5.75
C PRO A 844 23.76 -16.35 -5.20
N ARG A 845 23.35 -16.67 -3.97
CA ARG A 845 23.51 -17.98 -3.32
C ARG A 845 22.18 -18.58 -2.88
N GLY A 846 21.06 -17.89 -3.13
CA GLY A 846 19.73 -18.25 -2.64
C GLY A 846 19.63 -18.31 -1.12
N LEU A 847 20.62 -17.78 -0.38
CA LEU A 847 20.86 -18.08 1.03
C LEU A 847 20.12 -17.10 1.93
N TRP A 848 19.18 -17.60 2.73
CA TRP A 848 18.41 -16.84 3.71
C TRP A 848 18.87 -17.22 5.12
N LEU A 849 19.38 -16.23 5.85
CA LEU A 849 19.90 -16.37 7.20
C LEU A 849 19.03 -15.57 8.15
N THR A 850 18.47 -16.22 9.17
CA THR A 850 17.63 -15.54 10.17
C THR A 850 18.09 -15.89 11.58
N LEU A 851 17.91 -14.95 12.51
CA LEU A 851 18.27 -15.11 13.92
C LEU A 851 16.99 -15.15 14.77
N ASP A 852 16.83 -16.19 15.60
CA ASP A 852 15.81 -16.17 16.65
C ASP A 852 16.24 -15.33 17.87
N ALA A 853 17.55 -15.08 18.01
CA ALA A 853 18.18 -14.30 19.07
C ALA A 853 19.46 -13.62 18.55
N GLY A 854 19.74 -12.40 19.02
CA GLY A 854 20.94 -11.63 18.65
C GLY A 854 20.82 -10.86 17.32
N ARG A 855 21.95 -10.34 16.81
CA ARG A 855 22.00 -9.47 15.62
C ARG A 855 23.23 -9.74 14.75
N PHE A 856 23.10 -9.53 13.45
CA PHE A 856 24.21 -9.46 12.51
C PHE A 856 24.90 -8.07 12.58
N GLU A 857 26.22 -8.07 12.55
CA GLU A 857 27.07 -6.87 12.43
C GLU A 857 27.93 -6.85 11.16
N ALA A 858 28.14 -8.01 10.53
CA ALA A 858 28.86 -8.12 9.28
C ALA A 858 28.43 -9.36 8.51
N VAL A 859 28.47 -9.27 7.19
CA VAL A 859 28.30 -10.39 6.25
C VAL A 859 29.41 -10.26 5.21
N GLU A 860 30.17 -11.31 4.97
CA GLU A 860 31.20 -11.35 3.93
C GLU A 860 30.95 -12.52 2.99
N LEU A 861 30.71 -12.24 1.71
CA LEU A 861 30.62 -13.23 0.65
C LEU A 861 31.89 -13.21 -0.18
N ASN A 862 32.56 -14.35 -0.31
CA ASN A 862 33.60 -14.53 -1.31
C ASN A 862 32.94 -14.79 -2.68
N ALA A 863 33.10 -13.85 -3.61
CA ALA A 863 32.49 -13.95 -4.94
C ALA A 863 33.05 -15.12 -5.77
N LYS A 864 34.31 -15.51 -5.53
CA LYS A 864 35.03 -16.55 -6.28
C LYS A 864 34.79 -17.96 -5.74
N THR A 865 34.85 -18.16 -4.41
CA THR A 865 34.70 -19.48 -3.78
C THR A 865 33.29 -19.78 -3.29
N GLY A 866 32.44 -18.76 -3.15
CA GLY A 866 31.12 -18.89 -2.53
C GLY A 866 31.14 -18.99 -0.99
N ALA A 867 32.30 -18.96 -0.32
CA ALA A 867 32.36 -18.93 1.14
C ALA A 867 31.59 -17.71 1.69
N VAL A 868 30.76 -17.95 2.70
CA VAL A 868 30.01 -16.91 3.42
C VAL A 868 30.48 -16.88 4.86
N ARG A 869 30.72 -15.67 5.39
CA ARG A 869 31.03 -15.43 6.80
C ARG A 869 30.01 -14.47 7.37
N VAL A 870 29.50 -14.76 8.56
CA VAL A 870 28.67 -13.82 9.31
C VAL A 870 29.36 -13.46 10.62
N GLY A 871 29.36 -12.17 10.92
CA GLY A 871 29.82 -11.61 12.19
C GLY A 871 28.59 -11.24 13.02
N LEU A 872 28.42 -11.94 14.14
CA LEU A 872 27.34 -11.75 15.10
C LEU A 872 27.76 -10.76 16.19
N ALA A 873 26.81 -9.98 16.70
CA ALA A 873 27.01 -9.04 17.80
C ALA A 873 27.54 -9.71 19.07
N SER A 874 28.13 -8.93 19.98
CA SER A 874 28.64 -9.43 21.26
C SER A 874 27.54 -9.95 22.19
N ALA A 875 27.90 -10.84 23.09
CA ALA A 875 27.02 -11.34 24.15
C ALA A 875 26.46 -10.19 25.02
N THR A 876 25.21 -10.32 25.45
CA THR A 876 24.65 -9.55 26.59
C THR A 876 24.21 -10.52 27.69
N ALA A 877 23.92 -10.00 28.89
CA ALA A 877 23.39 -10.83 29.98
C ALA A 877 22.06 -11.50 29.62
N GLU A 878 21.26 -10.85 28.77
CA GLU A 878 19.98 -11.33 28.27
C GLU A 878 20.10 -12.17 26.99
N THR A 879 21.25 -12.13 26.31
CA THR A 879 21.50 -12.83 25.04
C THR A 879 22.93 -13.36 24.99
N PRO A 880 23.26 -14.43 25.76
CA PRO A 880 24.59 -15.03 25.75
C PRO A 880 24.83 -15.93 24.52
N GLN A 881 23.80 -16.24 23.75
CA GLN A 881 23.84 -17.16 22.61
C GLN A 881 22.91 -16.70 21.48
N VAL A 882 23.35 -16.92 20.24
CA VAL A 882 22.55 -16.75 19.02
C VAL A 882 21.91 -18.07 18.62
N ARG A 883 20.75 -17.98 17.97
CA ARG A 883 20.10 -19.11 17.29
C ARG A 883 19.97 -18.76 15.80
N LEU A 884 20.87 -19.32 14.98
CA LEU A 884 20.97 -19.06 13.55
C LEU A 884 20.21 -20.14 12.75
N ARG A 885 19.28 -19.72 11.91
CA ARG A 885 18.63 -20.57 10.90
C ARG A 885 19.27 -20.34 9.54
N ILE A 886 19.29 -21.39 8.73
CA ILE A 886 19.90 -21.42 7.41
C ILE A 886 18.89 -22.05 6.46
N GLU A 887 18.40 -21.26 5.51
CA GLU A 887 17.45 -21.69 4.49
C GLU A 887 17.99 -21.35 3.10
N GLN A 888 17.62 -22.13 2.09
CA GLN A 888 17.87 -21.80 0.68
C GLN A 888 16.57 -21.85 -0.12
N PRO A 889 15.70 -20.82 0.02
CA PRO A 889 14.40 -20.77 -0.66
C PRO A 889 14.48 -20.74 -2.19
N ALA A 890 15.60 -20.32 -2.78
CA ALA A 890 15.84 -20.34 -4.23
C ALA A 890 16.93 -21.37 -4.60
N PRO A 891 16.65 -22.31 -5.53
CA PRO A 891 17.69 -23.13 -6.13
C PRO A 891 18.50 -22.29 -7.12
N ILE A 892 19.78 -22.04 -6.83
CA ILE A 892 20.68 -21.31 -7.73
C ILE A 892 21.56 -22.29 -8.52
N ALA A 893 21.58 -22.16 -9.84
CA ALA A 893 22.42 -22.98 -10.71
C ALA A 893 23.91 -22.88 -10.31
N GLY A 894 24.55 -24.03 -10.07
CA GLY A 894 25.95 -24.09 -9.65
C GLY A 894 26.23 -23.73 -8.18
N VAL A 895 25.20 -23.68 -7.32
CA VAL A 895 25.35 -23.45 -5.87
C VAL A 895 24.75 -24.61 -5.09
N GLY A 896 25.59 -25.43 -4.47
CA GLY A 896 25.14 -26.52 -3.58
C GLY A 896 24.68 -26.03 -2.20
N SER A 897 24.21 -26.98 -1.38
CA SER A 897 23.65 -26.67 -0.06
C SER A 897 24.70 -26.09 0.90
N TYR A 898 24.40 -24.96 1.52
CA TYR A 898 25.25 -24.34 2.52
C TYR A 898 25.23 -25.11 3.84
N ARG A 899 26.42 -25.33 4.40
CA ARG A 899 26.60 -25.88 5.73
C ARG A 899 27.58 -25.04 6.52
N LEU A 900 27.37 -24.99 7.84
CA LEU A 900 28.34 -24.45 8.77
C LEU A 900 29.61 -25.29 8.74
N ARG A 901 30.76 -24.62 8.84
CA ARG A 901 32.07 -25.28 8.95
C ARG A 901 32.27 -25.91 10.34
N GLU A 902 31.61 -25.36 11.35
CA GLU A 902 31.65 -25.82 12.74
C GLU A 902 30.51 -26.81 13.02
N GLN A 903 30.79 -27.85 13.81
CA GLN A 903 29.75 -28.72 14.34
C GLN A 903 29.12 -28.05 15.57
N LEU A 904 27.92 -27.53 15.39
CA LEU A 904 27.17 -26.77 16.40
C LEU A 904 25.88 -27.51 16.76
N LYS A 905 25.47 -27.41 18.03
CA LYS A 905 24.21 -27.99 18.52
C LYS A 905 23.03 -27.36 17.77
N GLN A 906 22.09 -28.18 17.32
CA GLN A 906 20.79 -27.70 16.85
C GLN A 906 19.74 -27.76 17.97
N GLU A 907 18.92 -26.72 18.06
CA GLU A 907 17.70 -26.65 18.85
C GLU A 907 16.62 -26.03 17.97
N ARG A 908 15.43 -26.65 17.89
CA ARG A 908 14.28 -26.05 17.18
C ARG A 908 14.60 -25.68 15.72
N GLU A 909 15.40 -26.51 15.04
CA GLU A 909 15.94 -26.30 13.69
C GLU A 909 16.94 -25.13 13.53
N ALA A 910 17.32 -24.46 14.62
CA ALA A 910 18.34 -23.40 14.63
C ALA A 910 19.65 -23.90 15.24
N PHE A 911 20.78 -23.43 14.70
CA PHE A 911 22.11 -23.68 15.27
C PHE A 911 22.36 -22.73 16.45
N VAL A 912 22.71 -23.30 17.59
CA VAL A 912 23.03 -22.58 18.82
C VAL A 912 24.50 -22.17 18.81
N ILE A 913 24.76 -20.87 18.89
CA ILE A 913 26.10 -20.28 18.75
C ILE A 913 26.40 -19.43 19.99
N PRO A 914 27.29 -19.88 20.90
CA PRO A 914 27.72 -19.09 22.05
C PRO A 914 28.37 -17.79 21.59
N LEU A 915 27.92 -16.65 22.12
CA LEU A 915 28.48 -15.35 21.80
C LEU A 915 29.71 -15.04 22.67
N LYS A 916 30.67 -14.34 22.07
CA LYS A 916 31.86 -13.81 22.72
C LYS A 916 31.61 -12.36 23.20
N SER A 917 32.51 -11.83 24.01
CA SER A 917 32.49 -10.42 24.45
C SER A 917 32.70 -9.42 23.30
N GLY A 918 33.21 -9.88 22.16
CA GLY A 918 33.26 -9.15 20.90
C GLY A 918 32.56 -9.92 19.77
N LYS A 919 32.71 -9.41 18.54
CA LYS A 919 32.12 -9.99 17.33
C LYS A 919 32.42 -11.49 17.19
N THR A 920 31.37 -12.29 17.10
CA THR A 920 31.47 -13.75 16.95
C THR A 920 31.35 -14.11 15.48
N TRP A 921 32.44 -14.62 14.90
CA TRP A 921 32.48 -15.00 13.48
C TRP A 921 32.10 -16.46 13.28
N VAL A 922 31.35 -16.71 12.21
CA VAL A 922 30.86 -18.03 11.80
C VAL A 922 31.05 -18.17 10.29
N GLU A 923 31.62 -19.29 9.83
CA GLU A 923 31.90 -19.55 8.41
C GLU A 923 31.02 -20.68 7.85
N MET A 924 30.55 -20.47 6.61
CA MET A 924 29.62 -21.34 5.89
C MET A 924 30.15 -21.56 4.47
N ASN A 925 30.05 -22.78 3.97
CA ASN A 925 30.43 -23.11 2.60
C ASN A 925 29.29 -23.89 1.93
N GLY A 926 29.04 -23.60 0.65
CA GLY A 926 28.21 -24.47 -0.19
C GLY A 926 28.93 -25.79 -0.45
N ALA A 927 28.19 -26.90 -0.44
CA ALA A 927 28.65 -28.14 -1.07
C ALA A 927 29.01 -27.88 -2.55
N ARG A 928 30.03 -28.58 -3.05
CA ARG A 928 30.41 -28.55 -4.46
C ARG A 928 29.59 -29.55 -5.26
#